data_AF-A0A1F5UG95-F1
#
_entry.id   AF-A0A1F5UG95-F1
#
_cell.length_a   1.000
_cell.length_b   1.000
_cell.length_c   1.000
_cell.angle_alpha   90.00
_cell.angle_beta   90.00
_cell.angle_gamma   90.00
#
_symmetry.space_group_name_H-M   'P 1'
#
loop_
_entity.id
_entity.type
_entity.pdbx_description
1 polymer ?
#
loop_
_entity_poly.entity_id
_entity_poly.type
_entity_poly.pdbx_seq_one_letter_code
_entity_poly.pdbx_strand_id
1 'polypeptide(L)'
;MIYVFSIEKPKIKVLVLSLILISAFFAEQENITPASPLIQVKENQQFLHGMVSVVKSLDTYLKGTYDTPFLNGENTEVNGSRELCTFVMMSQMPSKIDGFTRYYAKTGIVEYKELSQQLIDKMFKVYKSTKDKDGNNWLPTGHYLSVDGKFYGYSEGNNFPEPRPYDQSKGEFQIENAGMPDAWGIGMYELCKMTDYLDPGYKEKLIEVLYGMADFWNRDYMLYRKLGTFFYRTEDVTPLNPKPQKKELQWWCLGVDLVYSITSLQELGQNTDKYDERLILLLQTYVKDRPLHNEDFRIDYLDSRMIELSKYFRNKGKEKELSDWVFKKLPGLYKDRVNKAHFMLNGDVRGSSTIPLLDLYAQLNMKDQYRGIWKDIWDNKFGELGVKNEEDNTYLSVNNSGYALLLDAGYQGWLTGMISDEEFNKAVKKYYEFKGDRRNYRDCDDWVIETEEWDKVNKNWKATPYEFYPEQVEPEHYYFGKPQGFTVHRAYIQSDMEAAMKKENQTRNAMYQFTAPFENHAEKERYGLAQTFNILDIAKNNTIRHQEDLKEETTEFNMKYKEPKVPKGIPCAGFVDVTELYYKDKKEAVRKGYEISEVLLNGKKISYQVFHLLDYKKPRSGENNAKLGFLIEAEGKEKEGEIKVVATKTKLPYYISDENYNENVAKTRLRDLPVVERQNQTSTVDTFTLKDAIKAGKYVSSWEQWCLAYRGGESKVKKELEKAIRETAIGMEAGDYNRNRLVEIVIALTRIYYVYEDKSKEELAKNIEKYANDVLNEKEAPKGVNILRDGEMLIRYGILFPERSSAKECLDAGWEKFKKYLKENFNAEGFDKYRDPIEDIKILTEIERLCLINDVKIPEEVFKMTEKVLELLMYCSNPDGTVSEVVDKTKQNVREWLYWGGKIYKRADFRYVSFGGLDMENSFEPEKTSVAYPESGIYVMRNSWDIRDRAKYGLKDETRQRVMVINAKDFYVTVSGFNRVLATIFPEKYRYTVSKWSSNATGDELLLVDEKNMEKREIRFENKEYWIVKSKGTLEEKAEIYLNGLEIVQTNDHIRAETIRTPEEDIEENRFSGRVQIASYAATNKVSGNSAILTGVGAISYVIYPYCDSNEKCTYEKIVDEKSFKQKPTDYIITVIGKAGRYYKRVIPYVPDIKFNGSGGVVINK
;
A
#
# COMPACT_ATOMS: atom_id res chain seq x y z
N MET A 1 -43.08 38.68 -10.34
CA MET A 1 -42.81 39.48 -11.57
C MET A 1 -43.68 40.72 -11.72
N ILE A 2 -45.03 40.66 -11.76
CA ILE A 2 -45.90 41.81 -12.13
C ILE A 2 -45.52 43.13 -11.42
N TYR A 3 -45.36 43.12 -10.09
CA TYR A 3 -44.97 44.29 -9.27
C TYR A 3 -43.63 44.95 -9.69
N VAL A 4 -42.71 44.19 -10.29
CA VAL A 4 -41.41 44.68 -10.78
C VAL A 4 -41.58 45.54 -12.03
N PHE A 5 -42.57 45.23 -12.87
CA PHE A 5 -42.80 45.99 -14.11
C PHE A 5 -43.33 47.40 -13.82
N SER A 6 -44.14 47.57 -12.77
CA SER A 6 -44.67 48.85 -12.28
C SER A 6 -43.65 49.77 -11.57
N ILE A 7 -42.38 49.36 -11.41
CA ILE A 7 -41.35 50.23 -10.83
C ILE A 7 -40.79 51.15 -11.93
N GLU A 8 -41.15 52.44 -11.89
CA GLU A 8 -40.69 53.43 -12.89
C GLU A 8 -39.19 53.74 -12.81
N LYS A 9 -38.59 53.69 -11.61
CA LYS A 9 -37.18 54.08 -11.38
C LYS A 9 -36.23 52.92 -11.76
N PRO A 10 -35.44 53.03 -12.84
CA PRO A 10 -34.71 51.88 -13.39
C PRO A 10 -33.67 51.30 -12.42
N LYS A 11 -32.98 52.12 -11.62
CA LYS A 11 -32.02 51.63 -10.60
C LYS A 11 -32.70 50.75 -9.53
N ILE A 12 -33.92 51.09 -9.13
CA ILE A 12 -34.70 50.28 -8.16
C ILE A 12 -35.20 49.00 -8.83
N LYS A 13 -35.66 49.10 -10.09
CA LYS A 13 -36.10 47.94 -10.88
C LYS A 13 -34.98 46.92 -11.09
N VAL A 14 -33.75 47.37 -11.36
CA VAL A 14 -32.55 46.52 -11.44
C VAL A 14 -32.23 45.90 -10.08
N LEU A 15 -32.20 46.68 -8.99
CA LEU A 15 -31.92 46.16 -7.63
C LEU A 15 -32.94 45.06 -7.22
N VAL A 16 -34.23 45.29 -7.49
CA VAL A 16 -35.30 44.32 -7.21
C VAL A 16 -35.20 43.10 -8.12
N LEU A 17 -34.80 43.24 -9.39
CA LEU A 17 -34.50 42.10 -10.26
C LEU A 17 -33.30 41.29 -9.76
N SER A 18 -32.21 41.94 -9.34
CA SER A 18 -31.04 41.27 -8.76
C SER A 18 -31.41 40.51 -7.48
N LEU A 19 -32.18 41.13 -6.57
CA LEU A 19 -32.65 40.46 -5.36
C LEU A 19 -33.58 39.27 -5.67
N ILE A 20 -34.49 39.40 -6.64
CA ILE A 20 -35.36 38.29 -7.06
C ILE A 20 -34.56 37.17 -7.72
N LEU A 21 -33.54 37.47 -8.52
CA LEU A 21 -32.64 36.46 -9.12
C LEU A 21 -31.79 35.76 -8.05
N ILE A 22 -31.28 36.50 -7.06
CA ILE A 22 -30.52 35.94 -5.94
C ILE A 22 -31.42 35.06 -5.07
N SER A 23 -32.63 35.50 -4.71
CA SER A 23 -33.59 34.69 -3.95
C SER A 23 -34.11 33.49 -4.76
N ALA A 24 -34.25 33.60 -6.09
CA ALA A 24 -34.59 32.45 -6.93
C ALA A 24 -33.45 31.42 -6.98
N PHE A 25 -32.21 31.87 -7.15
CA PHE A 25 -31.01 31.02 -7.11
C PHE A 25 -30.87 30.30 -5.76
N PHE A 26 -31.10 30.99 -4.64
CA PHE A 26 -31.11 30.35 -3.32
C PHE A 26 -32.31 29.40 -3.13
N ALA A 27 -33.51 29.75 -3.60
CA ALA A 27 -34.66 28.85 -3.55
C ALA A 27 -34.49 27.61 -4.45
N GLU A 28 -33.72 27.72 -5.54
CA GLU A 28 -33.33 26.61 -6.41
C GLU A 28 -32.26 25.72 -5.75
N GLN A 29 -31.38 26.29 -4.90
CA GLN A 29 -30.47 25.52 -4.04
C GLN A 29 -31.13 24.96 -2.76
N GLU A 30 -32.21 25.54 -2.25
CA GLU A 30 -33.03 24.92 -1.20
C GLU A 30 -33.92 23.80 -1.75
N ASN A 31 -34.28 23.88 -3.04
CA ASN A 31 -34.88 22.77 -3.79
C ASN A 31 -33.81 21.87 -4.44
N ILE A 32 -32.77 21.50 -3.69
CA ILE A 32 -31.96 20.31 -4.02
C ILE A 32 -32.91 19.12 -4.09
N THR A 33 -33.20 18.71 -5.32
CA THR A 33 -33.84 17.43 -5.62
C THR A 33 -33.04 16.35 -4.89
N PRO A 34 -33.69 15.44 -4.13
CA PRO A 34 -32.97 14.43 -3.35
C PRO A 34 -31.94 13.74 -4.24
N ALA A 35 -30.68 13.74 -3.78
CA ALA A 35 -29.52 13.48 -4.61
C ALA A 35 -29.75 12.24 -5.49
N SER A 36 -29.48 12.36 -6.79
CA SER A 36 -29.71 11.29 -7.78
C SER A 36 -29.20 9.97 -7.20
N PRO A 37 -29.90 8.82 -7.36
CA PRO A 37 -29.51 7.56 -6.71
C PRO A 37 -28.05 7.15 -6.95
N LEU A 38 -27.47 7.55 -8.09
CA LEU A 38 -26.04 7.42 -8.39
C LEU A 38 -25.11 8.19 -7.44
N ILE A 39 -25.49 9.38 -6.99
CA ILE A 39 -24.74 10.22 -6.04
C ILE A 39 -24.82 9.58 -4.64
N GLN A 40 -26.02 9.24 -4.16
CA GLN A 40 -26.18 8.61 -2.85
C GLN A 40 -25.44 7.27 -2.75
N VAL A 41 -25.37 6.49 -3.84
CA VAL A 41 -24.57 5.25 -3.91
C VAL A 41 -23.06 5.55 -3.82
N LYS A 42 -22.56 6.64 -4.43
CA LYS A 42 -21.14 7.04 -4.37
C LYS A 42 -20.75 7.51 -2.97
N GLU A 43 -21.58 8.35 -2.33
CA GLU A 43 -21.40 8.80 -0.94
C GLU A 43 -21.36 7.59 0.02
N ASN A 44 -22.33 6.69 -0.08
CA ASN A 44 -22.36 5.46 0.71
C ASN A 44 -21.18 4.52 0.42
N GLN A 45 -20.67 4.49 -0.81
CA GLN A 45 -19.47 3.73 -1.14
C GLN A 45 -18.20 4.35 -0.50
N GLN A 46 -18.11 5.69 -0.44
CA GLN A 46 -17.04 6.38 0.26
C GLN A 46 -17.09 6.11 1.78
N PHE A 47 -18.26 6.25 2.41
CA PHE A 47 -18.43 5.89 3.83
C PHE A 47 -18.03 4.44 4.11
N LEU A 48 -18.37 3.51 3.20
CA LEU A 48 -18.01 2.10 3.34
C LEU A 48 -16.49 1.88 3.22
N HIS A 49 -15.81 2.51 2.26
CA HIS A 49 -14.34 2.41 2.16
C HIS A 49 -13.66 2.83 3.47
N GLY A 50 -14.11 3.93 4.09
CA GLY A 50 -13.59 4.43 5.36
C GLY A 50 -13.94 3.59 6.60
N MET A 51 -14.79 2.56 6.46
CA MET A 51 -15.03 1.54 7.49
C MET A 51 -14.31 0.23 7.18
N VAL A 52 -14.20 -0.14 5.89
CA VAL A 52 -13.41 -1.28 5.41
C VAL A 52 -11.92 -1.09 5.70
N SER A 53 -11.40 0.14 5.59
CA SER A 53 -10.01 0.46 5.92
C SER A 53 -9.64 0.07 7.34
N VAL A 54 -10.50 0.40 8.32
CA VAL A 54 -10.34 0.05 9.73
C VAL A 54 -10.29 -1.48 9.88
N VAL A 55 -11.13 -2.23 9.17
CA VAL A 55 -11.13 -3.70 9.23
C VAL A 55 -9.91 -4.32 8.53
N LYS A 56 -9.49 -3.80 7.37
CA LYS A 56 -8.21 -4.19 6.75
C LYS A 56 -7.03 -3.93 7.70
N SER A 57 -7.04 -2.83 8.48
CA SER A 57 -6.02 -2.55 9.50
C SER A 57 -6.02 -3.58 10.63
N LEU A 58 -7.20 -3.95 11.14
CA LEU A 58 -7.39 -4.97 12.17
C LEU A 58 -6.86 -6.32 11.72
N ASP A 59 -7.23 -6.74 10.52
CA ASP A 59 -6.75 -7.98 9.91
C ASP A 59 -5.22 -7.94 9.67
N THR A 60 -4.68 -6.79 9.30
CA THR A 60 -3.24 -6.59 9.04
C THR A 60 -2.41 -6.64 10.33
N TYR A 61 -2.85 -5.98 11.40
CA TYR A 61 -2.20 -6.07 12.71
C TYR A 61 -2.35 -7.47 13.31
N LEU A 62 -3.52 -8.10 13.16
CA LEU A 62 -3.73 -9.49 13.56
C LEU A 62 -2.71 -10.40 12.86
N LYS A 63 -2.61 -10.33 11.54
CA LYS A 63 -1.63 -11.07 10.73
C LYS A 63 -0.17 -10.82 11.16
N GLY A 64 0.18 -9.60 11.58
CA GLY A 64 1.50 -9.25 12.11
C GLY A 64 1.77 -9.70 13.57
N THR A 65 0.77 -10.15 14.32
CA THR A 65 0.90 -10.41 15.78
C THR A 65 0.34 -11.75 16.27
N TYR A 66 -0.53 -12.40 15.51
CA TYR A 66 -1.10 -13.72 15.78
C TYR A 66 -0.02 -14.81 15.81
N ASP A 67 -0.13 -15.76 16.75
CA ASP A 67 0.83 -16.85 17.02
C ASP A 67 2.29 -16.42 17.32
N THR A 68 2.62 -15.11 17.28
CA THR A 68 3.94 -14.62 17.71
C THR A 68 4.10 -14.86 19.21
N PRO A 69 5.29 -15.26 19.71
CA PRO A 69 5.48 -15.48 21.15
C PRO A 69 5.50 -14.19 21.98
N PHE A 70 5.63 -13.03 21.33
CA PHE A 70 5.90 -11.74 21.97
C PHE A 70 4.73 -10.76 21.83
N LEU A 71 4.78 -9.68 22.60
CA LEU A 71 4.02 -8.46 22.30
C LEU A 71 4.81 -7.62 21.29
N ASN A 72 4.10 -7.04 20.33
CA ASN A 72 4.68 -6.16 19.31
C ASN A 72 4.08 -4.76 19.45
N GLY A 73 4.85 -3.73 19.07
CA GLY A 73 4.46 -2.34 19.17
C GLY A 73 3.59 -1.86 18.01
N GLU A 74 3.53 -0.54 17.84
CA GLU A 74 2.78 0.12 16.76
C GLU A 74 3.39 -0.25 15.39
N ASN A 75 4.70 -0.10 15.26
CA ASN A 75 5.47 -0.34 14.03
C ASN A 75 5.73 -1.84 13.74
N THR A 76 4.67 -2.65 13.78
CA THR A 76 4.70 -4.07 13.44
C THR A 76 4.58 -4.23 11.93
N GLU A 77 5.54 -4.90 11.29
CA GLU A 77 5.40 -5.26 9.87
C GLU A 77 4.32 -6.35 9.69
N VAL A 78 3.66 -6.30 8.52
CA VAL A 78 2.60 -7.22 8.06
C VAL A 78 3.03 -8.70 7.96
N ASN A 79 4.33 -8.98 8.07
CA ASN A 79 4.95 -10.31 8.08
C ASN A 79 5.40 -10.76 9.49
N GLY A 80 5.13 -9.97 10.53
CA GLY A 80 5.59 -10.20 11.92
C GLY A 80 7.05 -9.82 12.20
N SER A 81 7.75 -9.18 11.27
CA SER A 81 9.10 -8.65 11.46
C SER A 81 9.12 -7.56 12.53
N ARG A 82 10.21 -7.58 13.30
CA ARG A 82 10.50 -6.62 14.37
C ARG A 82 11.71 -5.75 14.04
N GLU A 83 12.28 -5.85 12.83
CA GLU A 83 13.42 -5.04 12.37
C GLU A 83 13.09 -3.54 12.38
N LEU A 84 11.82 -3.18 12.17
CA LEU A 84 11.29 -1.81 12.26
C LEU A 84 10.43 -1.55 13.52
N CYS A 85 10.29 -2.54 14.40
CA CYS A 85 9.47 -2.42 15.62
C CYS A 85 10.27 -1.75 16.74
N THR A 86 10.30 -0.42 16.70
CA THR A 86 11.17 0.46 17.49
C THR A 86 11.04 0.38 19.01
N PHE A 87 9.94 -0.15 19.54
CA PHE A 87 9.66 -0.31 20.97
C PHE A 87 8.40 -1.19 21.17
N VAL A 88 8.08 -1.52 22.43
CA VAL A 88 6.78 -2.09 22.85
C VAL A 88 6.29 -1.27 24.05
N MET A 89 5.03 -0.83 24.02
CA MET A 89 4.37 -0.10 25.11
C MET A 89 3.17 -0.91 25.61
N MET A 90 3.11 -1.18 26.92
CA MET A 90 2.04 -2.00 27.50
C MET A 90 0.72 -1.24 27.61
N SER A 91 0.79 0.07 27.81
CA SER A 91 -0.32 1.02 27.93
C SER A 91 -1.46 0.80 26.94
N GLN A 92 -1.13 0.46 25.68
CA GLN A 92 -2.10 0.30 24.60
C GLN A 92 -2.73 -1.10 24.54
N MET A 93 -2.11 -2.11 25.15
CA MET A 93 -2.56 -3.50 25.01
C MET A 93 -4.00 -3.71 25.49
N PRO A 94 -4.47 -3.12 26.62
CA PRO A 94 -5.88 -3.20 27.00
C PRO A 94 -6.83 -2.59 25.97
N SER A 95 -6.48 -1.45 25.35
CA SER A 95 -7.28 -0.84 24.28
C SER A 95 -7.35 -1.71 23.02
N LYS A 96 -6.24 -2.37 22.66
CA LYS A 96 -6.22 -3.33 21.55
C LYS A 96 -7.07 -4.57 21.83
N ILE A 97 -6.96 -5.14 23.04
CA ILE A 97 -7.78 -6.30 23.48
C ILE A 97 -9.27 -5.92 23.52
N ASP A 98 -9.63 -4.75 24.07
CA ASP A 98 -11.01 -4.24 24.09
C ASP A 98 -11.59 -4.14 22.67
N GLY A 99 -10.85 -3.48 21.76
CA GLY A 99 -11.26 -3.29 20.37
C GLY A 99 -11.47 -4.60 19.60
N PHE A 100 -10.50 -5.52 19.62
CA PHE A 100 -10.66 -6.84 18.99
C PHE A 100 -11.80 -7.65 19.61
N THR A 101 -12.03 -7.54 20.94
CA THR A 101 -13.15 -8.22 21.61
C THR A 101 -14.50 -7.62 21.21
N ARG A 102 -14.60 -6.31 20.96
CA ARG A 102 -15.82 -5.66 20.42
C ARG A 102 -16.08 -6.04 18.97
N TYR A 103 -15.04 -6.10 18.13
CA TYR A 103 -15.20 -6.59 16.77
C TYR A 103 -15.65 -8.06 16.75
N TYR A 104 -15.11 -8.94 17.61
CA TYR A 104 -15.65 -10.30 17.78
C TYR A 104 -17.12 -10.28 18.23
N ALA A 105 -17.47 -9.50 19.26
CA ALA A 105 -18.84 -9.39 19.78
C ALA A 105 -19.87 -8.94 18.73
N LYS A 106 -19.44 -8.19 17.71
CA LYS A 106 -20.27 -7.71 16.60
C LYS A 106 -20.31 -8.65 15.39
N THR A 107 -19.14 -9.16 15.00
CA THR A 107 -18.97 -9.90 13.73
C THR A 107 -19.02 -11.41 13.89
N GLY A 108 -18.74 -11.94 15.09
CA GLY A 108 -18.54 -13.37 15.33
C GLY A 108 -17.25 -13.96 14.75
N ILE A 109 -16.32 -13.13 14.25
CA ILE A 109 -15.05 -13.58 13.64
C ILE A 109 -14.09 -14.08 14.74
N VAL A 110 -13.84 -15.39 14.75
CA VAL A 110 -13.19 -16.09 15.88
C VAL A 110 -11.74 -15.64 16.07
N GLU A 111 -11.00 -15.40 14.98
CA GLU A 111 -9.60 -14.95 15.03
C GLU A 111 -9.42 -13.66 15.88
N TYR A 112 -10.40 -12.75 15.90
CA TYR A 112 -10.34 -11.55 16.74
C TYR A 112 -10.42 -11.88 18.25
N LYS A 113 -11.26 -12.85 18.64
CA LYS A 113 -11.28 -13.36 20.02
C LYS A 113 -9.98 -14.07 20.36
N GLU A 114 -9.49 -14.92 19.45
CA GLU A 114 -8.24 -15.65 19.67
C GLU A 114 -7.07 -14.67 19.87
N LEU A 115 -6.95 -13.60 19.08
CA LEU A 115 -5.94 -12.57 19.27
C LEU A 115 -6.08 -11.85 20.62
N SER A 116 -7.29 -11.38 20.99
CA SER A 116 -7.54 -10.79 22.32
C SER A 116 -7.06 -11.69 23.45
N GLN A 117 -7.33 -12.98 23.35
CA GLN A 117 -6.94 -13.97 24.35
C GLN A 117 -5.43 -14.24 24.35
N GLN A 118 -4.78 -14.32 23.18
CA GLN A 118 -3.32 -14.41 23.08
C GLN A 118 -2.63 -13.17 23.70
N LEU A 119 -3.16 -11.96 23.48
CA LEU A 119 -2.63 -10.72 24.07
C LEU A 119 -2.77 -10.70 25.61
N ILE A 120 -3.92 -11.12 26.16
CA ILE A 120 -4.09 -11.31 27.62
C ILE A 120 -3.06 -12.31 28.15
N ASP A 121 -2.83 -13.42 27.44
CA ASP A 121 -1.90 -14.47 27.85
C ASP A 121 -0.43 -14.01 27.87
N LYS A 122 -0.05 -13.17 26.89
CA LYS A 122 1.28 -12.53 26.82
C LYS A 122 1.45 -11.51 27.96
N MET A 123 0.46 -10.65 28.18
CA MET A 123 0.42 -9.66 29.26
C MET A 123 0.52 -10.33 30.65
N PHE A 124 -0.21 -11.44 30.86
CA PHE A 124 -0.15 -12.24 32.08
C PHE A 124 1.24 -12.87 32.31
N LYS A 125 1.93 -13.32 31.26
CA LYS A 125 3.32 -13.81 31.34
C LYS A 125 4.30 -12.73 31.78
N VAL A 126 4.16 -11.50 31.28
CA VAL A 126 4.98 -10.35 31.72
C VAL A 126 4.75 -10.08 33.21
N TYR A 127 3.49 -10.01 33.64
CA TYR A 127 3.10 -9.81 35.05
C TYR A 127 3.65 -10.89 35.98
N LYS A 128 3.50 -12.18 35.63
CA LYS A 128 4.03 -13.29 36.45
C LYS A 128 5.56 -13.31 36.51
N SER A 129 6.25 -12.85 35.47
CA SER A 129 7.72 -12.84 35.40
C SER A 129 8.35 -11.64 36.14
N THR A 130 7.65 -10.52 36.21
CA THR A 130 8.20 -9.22 36.63
C THR A 130 8.02 -8.98 38.14
N LYS A 131 9.13 -8.83 38.87
CA LYS A 131 9.17 -8.75 40.35
C LYS A 131 9.66 -7.40 40.87
N ASP A 132 9.19 -7.00 42.05
CA ASP A 132 9.71 -5.86 42.81
C ASP A 132 10.78 -6.28 43.84
N LYS A 133 11.21 -5.34 44.69
CA LYS A 133 12.18 -5.58 45.78
C LYS A 133 11.76 -6.62 46.81
N ASP A 134 10.46 -6.92 46.92
CA ASP A 134 9.87 -7.84 47.91
C ASP A 134 9.47 -9.18 47.26
N GLY A 135 9.74 -9.36 45.96
CA GLY A 135 9.36 -10.55 45.19
C GLY A 135 7.93 -10.55 44.65
N ASN A 136 7.17 -9.46 44.84
CA ASN A 136 5.79 -9.35 44.40
C ASN A 136 5.69 -9.02 42.90
N ASN A 137 4.73 -9.63 42.21
CA ASN A 137 4.45 -9.39 40.80
C ASN A 137 4.10 -7.91 40.55
N TRP A 138 4.56 -7.32 39.45
CA TRP A 138 4.05 -6.02 38.94
C TRP A 138 4.08 -6.01 37.41
N LEU A 139 3.53 -4.97 36.81
CA LEU A 139 3.48 -4.82 35.36
C LEU A 139 3.93 -3.40 34.97
N PRO A 140 4.88 -3.22 34.05
CA PRO A 140 5.17 -1.91 33.50
C PRO A 140 4.06 -1.49 32.54
N THR A 141 3.60 -0.25 32.66
CA THR A 141 2.67 0.36 31.70
C THR A 141 3.40 1.08 30.56
N GLY A 142 4.65 1.51 30.78
CA GLY A 142 5.48 2.21 29.81
C GLY A 142 6.28 1.31 28.85
N HIS A 143 7.47 1.80 28.47
CA HIS A 143 8.39 1.15 27.53
C HIS A 143 8.99 -0.15 28.11
N TYR A 144 9.41 -1.07 27.24
CA TYR A 144 10.08 -2.32 27.64
C TYR A 144 11.60 -2.16 27.78
N LEU A 145 12.19 -2.92 28.71
CA LEU A 145 13.64 -3.06 28.83
C LEU A 145 14.17 -3.91 27.66
N SER A 146 15.18 -3.42 26.95
CA SER A 146 15.84 -4.17 25.86
C SER A 146 16.73 -5.30 26.37
N VAL A 147 17.13 -6.24 25.50
CA VAL A 147 18.05 -7.33 25.88
C VAL A 147 19.36 -6.82 26.49
N ASP A 148 19.86 -5.67 26.05
CA ASP A 148 21.13 -5.09 26.55
C ASP A 148 21.01 -4.43 27.92
N GLY A 149 19.78 -4.23 28.41
CA GLY A 149 19.49 -3.68 29.74
C GLY A 149 19.26 -2.17 29.77
N LYS A 150 19.16 -1.49 28.63
CA LYS A 150 18.65 -0.11 28.55
C LYS A 150 17.16 -0.05 28.25
N PHE A 151 16.53 1.02 28.73
CA PHE A 151 15.32 1.57 28.13
C PHE A 151 15.68 2.37 26.88
N TYR A 152 14.78 2.34 25.91
CA TYR A 152 14.83 3.22 24.74
C TYR A 152 13.49 3.96 24.64
N GLY A 153 13.55 5.25 24.34
CA GLY A 153 12.36 6.08 24.17
C GLY A 153 11.78 6.02 22.76
N TYR A 154 10.52 6.47 22.63
CA TYR A 154 9.78 6.59 21.36
C TYR A 154 10.60 7.13 20.17
N SER A 155 11.55 8.04 20.41
CA SER A 155 12.33 8.74 19.38
C SER A 155 13.68 8.10 19.01
N GLU A 156 14.10 7.01 19.64
CA GLU A 156 15.47 6.45 19.48
C GLU A 156 15.60 5.37 18.37
N GLY A 157 14.60 5.30 17.49
CA GLY A 157 14.24 4.13 16.66
C GLY A 157 15.20 3.61 15.58
N ASN A 158 16.49 3.93 15.58
CA ASN A 158 17.49 3.36 14.65
C ASN A 158 18.50 2.39 15.29
N ASN A 159 18.45 2.17 16.62
CA ASN A 159 19.39 1.30 17.33
C ASN A 159 18.74 0.44 18.43
N PHE A 160 17.44 0.14 18.33
CA PHE A 160 16.75 -0.66 19.36
C PHE A 160 17.20 -2.13 19.34
N PRO A 161 17.83 -2.67 20.39
CA PRO A 161 18.03 -4.11 20.55
C PRO A 161 16.68 -4.76 20.89
N GLU A 162 16.49 -6.04 20.56
CA GLU A 162 15.22 -6.72 20.82
C GLU A 162 14.69 -6.48 22.26
N PRO A 163 13.40 -6.18 22.44
CA PRO A 163 12.82 -6.00 23.76
C PRO A 163 12.77 -7.34 24.50
N ARG A 164 13.11 -7.33 25.80
CA ARG A 164 12.91 -8.51 26.66
C ARG A 164 11.43 -8.88 26.65
N PRO A 165 11.06 -10.15 26.42
CA PRO A 165 9.66 -10.47 26.15
C PRO A 165 8.78 -10.51 27.40
N TYR A 166 9.32 -10.85 28.58
CA TYR A 166 8.51 -11.12 29.79
C TYR A 166 9.10 -10.56 31.10
N ASP A 167 10.37 -10.80 31.43
CA ASP A 167 10.98 -10.29 32.67
C ASP A 167 11.39 -8.83 32.52
N GLN A 168 10.63 -7.95 33.19
CA GLN A 168 10.86 -6.51 33.29
C GLN A 168 11.28 -6.09 34.72
N SER A 169 11.70 -7.03 35.59
CA SER A 169 11.97 -6.77 37.01
C SER A 169 13.06 -5.71 37.25
N LYS A 170 14.05 -5.62 36.35
CA LYS A 170 15.12 -4.60 36.39
C LYS A 170 14.68 -3.23 35.84
N GLY A 171 13.41 -3.11 35.46
CA GLY A 171 12.86 -1.94 34.80
C GLY A 171 12.36 -0.84 35.73
N GLU A 172 11.78 0.18 35.11
CA GLU A 172 11.16 1.34 35.74
C GLU A 172 9.67 1.37 35.41
N PHE A 173 8.86 1.69 36.40
CA PHE A 173 7.46 2.03 36.23
C PHE A 173 7.37 3.54 35.99
N GLN A 174 7.03 3.93 34.76
CA GLN A 174 6.96 5.32 34.32
C GLN A 174 5.62 5.94 34.76
N ILE A 175 5.67 7.13 35.38
CA ILE A 175 4.51 7.90 35.86
C ILE A 175 4.57 9.32 35.30
N GLU A 176 5.70 10.00 35.51
CA GLU A 176 5.97 11.36 35.03
C GLU A 176 6.51 11.34 33.60
N ASN A 177 7.37 10.36 33.29
CA ASN A 177 7.78 10.05 31.93
C ASN A 177 6.91 8.94 31.32
N ALA A 178 5.70 8.72 31.84
CA ALA A 178 4.71 7.87 31.19
C ALA A 178 4.39 8.46 29.82
N GLY A 179 4.71 7.71 28.75
CA GLY A 179 4.38 8.14 27.39
C GLY A 179 2.87 8.28 27.18
N MET A 180 2.06 7.47 27.87
CA MET A 180 0.60 7.38 27.65
C MET A 180 -0.14 7.30 28.99
N PRO A 181 -0.23 8.40 29.78
CA PRO A 181 -0.99 8.45 31.03
C PRO A 181 -2.45 8.02 30.87
N ASP A 182 -2.93 7.25 31.86
CA ASP A 182 -4.27 6.67 31.99
C ASP A 182 -4.70 5.71 30.86
N ALA A 183 -3.93 5.56 29.78
CA ALA A 183 -4.25 4.70 28.64
C ALA A 183 -4.47 3.22 29.05
N TRP A 184 -3.61 2.69 29.92
CA TRP A 184 -3.76 1.34 30.48
C TRP A 184 -5.06 1.24 31.28
N GLY A 185 -5.29 2.19 32.18
CA GLY A 185 -6.47 2.23 33.04
C GLY A 185 -7.78 2.30 32.25
N ILE A 186 -7.88 3.24 31.30
CA ILE A 186 -9.08 3.45 30.48
C ILE A 186 -9.34 2.22 29.61
N GLY A 187 -8.31 1.67 28.95
CA GLY A 187 -8.43 0.45 28.17
C GLY A 187 -8.87 -0.76 29.01
N MET A 188 -8.39 -0.88 30.24
CA MET A 188 -8.86 -1.89 31.21
C MET A 188 -10.31 -1.69 31.63
N TYR A 189 -10.73 -0.45 31.83
CA TYR A 189 -12.10 -0.09 32.22
C TYR A 189 -13.11 -0.28 31.08
N GLU A 190 -12.69 -0.21 29.83
CA GLU A 190 -13.51 -0.66 28.70
C GLU A 190 -13.49 -2.18 28.54
N LEU A 191 -12.32 -2.81 28.59
CA LEU A 191 -12.19 -4.27 28.48
C LEU A 191 -12.99 -5.03 29.54
N CYS A 192 -13.10 -4.51 30.78
CA CYS A 192 -13.85 -5.19 31.83
C CYS A 192 -15.33 -5.43 31.46
N LYS A 193 -15.94 -4.47 30.73
CA LYS A 193 -17.31 -4.51 30.20
C LYS A 193 -17.50 -5.52 29.07
N MET A 194 -16.40 -5.97 28.46
CA MET A 194 -16.37 -6.93 27.35
C MET A 194 -15.99 -8.35 27.78
N THR A 195 -15.75 -8.59 29.08
CA THR A 195 -15.21 -9.87 29.58
C THR A 195 -16.11 -11.09 29.39
N ASP A 196 -17.42 -10.93 29.15
CA ASP A 196 -18.34 -12.05 28.91
C ASP A 196 -18.18 -12.67 27.50
N TYR A 197 -17.39 -12.05 26.62
CA TYR A 197 -17.01 -12.62 25.32
C TYR A 197 -15.69 -13.43 25.39
N LEU A 198 -14.95 -13.32 26.51
CA LEU A 198 -13.71 -14.07 26.77
C LEU A 198 -14.03 -15.44 27.41
N ASP A 199 -13.21 -16.45 27.15
CA ASP A 199 -13.29 -17.72 27.85
C ASP A 199 -12.89 -17.53 29.33
N PRO A 200 -13.50 -18.26 30.30
CA PRO A 200 -13.36 -17.97 31.73
C PRO A 200 -11.91 -17.84 32.23
N GLY A 201 -11.01 -18.71 31.76
CA GLY A 201 -9.60 -18.68 32.14
C GLY A 201 -8.82 -17.46 31.66
N TYR A 202 -9.35 -16.63 30.75
CA TYR A 202 -8.79 -15.32 30.41
C TYR A 202 -9.40 -14.19 31.24
N LYS A 203 -10.69 -14.28 31.59
CA LYS A 203 -11.35 -13.39 32.55
C LYS A 203 -10.69 -13.48 33.94
N GLU A 204 -10.33 -14.69 34.39
CA GLU A 204 -9.54 -14.93 35.61
C GLU A 204 -8.15 -14.29 35.57
N LYS A 205 -7.39 -14.49 34.47
CA LYS A 205 -6.06 -13.87 34.28
C LYS A 205 -6.14 -12.34 34.30
N LEU A 206 -7.18 -11.77 33.70
CA LEU A 206 -7.42 -10.33 33.68
C LEU A 206 -7.68 -9.78 35.09
N ILE A 207 -8.54 -10.46 35.87
CA ILE A 207 -8.82 -10.11 37.27
C ILE A 207 -7.54 -10.19 38.13
N GLU A 208 -6.69 -11.20 37.93
CA GLU A 208 -5.43 -11.29 38.69
C GLU A 208 -4.43 -10.17 38.34
N VAL A 209 -4.36 -9.76 37.07
CA VAL A 209 -3.53 -8.61 36.63
C VAL A 209 -4.06 -7.30 37.20
N LEU A 210 -5.37 -7.09 37.21
CA LEU A 210 -6.02 -5.92 37.80
C LEU A 210 -5.76 -5.83 39.32
N TYR A 211 -5.92 -6.95 40.04
CA TYR A 211 -5.55 -7.01 41.46
C TYR A 211 -4.05 -6.75 41.68
N GLY A 212 -3.18 -7.35 40.85
CA GLY A 212 -1.74 -7.13 40.91
C GLY A 212 -1.33 -5.66 40.72
N MET A 213 -2.00 -4.94 39.82
CA MET A 213 -1.80 -3.51 39.58
C MET A 213 -2.35 -2.64 40.72
N ALA A 214 -3.56 -2.92 41.21
CA ALA A 214 -4.15 -2.21 42.34
C ALA A 214 -3.34 -2.41 43.63
N ASP A 215 -2.80 -3.62 43.85
CA ASP A 215 -1.89 -3.92 44.97
C ASP A 215 -0.49 -3.33 44.76
N PHE A 216 0.02 -3.22 43.53
CA PHE A 216 1.30 -2.55 43.23
C PHE A 216 1.28 -1.09 43.67
N TRP A 217 0.30 -0.31 43.21
CA TRP A 217 0.08 1.07 43.63
C TRP A 217 -0.13 1.25 45.13
N ASN A 218 -0.49 0.18 45.83
CA ASN A 218 -0.73 0.16 47.28
C ASN A 218 0.48 -0.38 48.10
N ARG A 219 1.66 -0.55 47.50
CA ARG A 219 2.90 -0.83 48.25
C ARG A 219 3.46 0.45 48.84
N ASP A 220 4.05 0.38 50.04
CA ASP A 220 4.46 1.58 50.80
C ASP A 220 5.44 2.51 50.06
N TYR A 221 6.23 2.00 49.10
CA TYR A 221 7.14 2.81 48.29
C TYR A 221 6.46 3.57 47.13
N MET A 222 5.19 3.27 46.85
CA MET A 222 4.29 4.02 45.96
C MET A 222 3.50 5.10 46.70
N LEU A 223 3.69 5.22 48.03
CA LEU A 223 2.96 6.15 48.90
C LEU A 223 3.91 7.27 49.35
N TYR A 224 3.49 8.51 49.17
CA TYR A 224 4.24 9.70 49.58
C TYR A 224 3.54 10.38 50.76
N ARG A 225 4.30 10.73 51.80
CA ARG A 225 3.80 11.38 53.01
C ARG A 225 4.52 12.72 53.21
N LYS A 226 3.79 13.84 53.14
CA LYS A 226 4.32 15.20 53.32
C LYS A 226 3.45 15.96 54.30
N LEU A 227 4.03 16.45 55.41
CA LEU A 227 3.36 17.25 56.44
C LEU A 227 2.08 16.61 57.04
N GLY A 228 2.02 15.27 57.09
CA GLY A 228 0.85 14.51 57.56
C GLY A 228 -0.14 14.12 56.46
N THR A 229 -0.11 14.79 55.30
CA THR A 229 -0.93 14.45 54.12
C THR A 229 -0.39 13.22 53.39
N PHE A 230 -1.31 12.43 52.83
CA PHE A 230 -1.06 11.20 52.08
C PHE A 230 -1.29 11.43 50.58
N PHE A 231 -0.37 10.94 49.74
CA PHE A 231 -0.46 10.97 48.29
C PHE A 231 0.01 9.64 47.70
N TYR A 232 -0.47 9.30 46.50
CA TYR A 232 0.23 8.35 45.63
C TYR A 232 1.42 9.03 44.95
N ARG A 233 2.46 8.26 44.65
CA ARG A 233 3.71 8.73 44.02
C ARG A 233 3.44 9.39 42.66
N THR A 234 4.17 10.47 42.36
CA THR A 234 4.06 11.23 41.09
C THR A 234 5.37 11.31 40.29
N GLU A 235 6.41 10.59 40.69
CA GLU A 235 7.67 10.47 39.93
C GLU A 235 7.93 8.99 39.61
N ASP A 236 8.66 8.73 38.52
CA ASP A 236 9.00 7.38 38.07
C ASP A 236 9.71 6.55 39.17
N VAL A 237 9.63 5.22 39.08
CA VAL A 237 10.16 4.32 40.12
C VAL A 237 10.72 3.01 39.57
N THR A 238 11.93 2.67 39.98
CA THR A 238 12.53 1.34 39.77
C THR A 238 12.04 0.37 40.87
N PRO A 239 11.09 -0.56 40.65
CA PRO A 239 10.44 -1.27 41.77
C PRO A 239 11.34 -2.29 42.48
N LEU A 240 12.41 -2.72 41.82
CA LEU A 240 13.47 -3.56 42.41
C LEU A 240 14.45 -2.78 43.32
N ASN A 241 14.49 -1.45 43.21
CA ASN A 241 15.29 -0.57 44.09
C ASN A 241 14.60 0.80 44.26
N PRO A 242 13.43 0.85 44.90
CA PRO A 242 12.59 2.03 44.90
C PRO A 242 13.14 3.08 45.88
N LYS A 243 13.45 4.26 45.33
CA LYS A 243 13.95 5.42 46.10
C LYS A 243 12.77 6.22 46.66
N PRO A 244 12.89 6.89 47.81
CA PRO A 244 11.89 7.86 48.26
C PRO A 244 11.68 8.98 47.23
N GLN A 245 10.44 9.44 47.04
CA GLN A 245 10.14 10.54 46.12
C GLN A 245 10.87 11.83 46.54
N LYS A 246 11.52 12.48 45.57
CA LYS A 246 12.29 13.71 45.73
C LYS A 246 11.68 14.90 44.99
N LYS A 247 11.03 14.66 43.85
CA LYS A 247 10.36 15.70 43.07
C LYS A 247 9.09 16.19 43.78
N GLU A 248 8.71 17.42 43.46
CA GLU A 248 7.41 17.96 43.87
C GLU A 248 6.25 17.18 43.22
N LEU A 249 5.06 17.30 43.80
CA LEU A 249 3.89 16.55 43.37
C LEU A 249 3.34 17.12 42.07
N GLN A 250 3.41 16.35 40.99
CA GLN A 250 2.75 16.68 39.73
C GLN A 250 1.30 16.23 39.80
N TRP A 251 0.35 17.17 39.83
CA TRP A 251 -1.05 16.86 40.11
C TRP A 251 -1.68 15.91 39.08
N TRP A 252 -1.38 16.08 37.80
CA TRP A 252 -1.86 15.18 36.74
C TRP A 252 -1.36 13.73 36.88
N CYS A 253 -0.27 13.49 37.61
CA CYS A 253 0.24 12.14 37.91
C CYS A 253 -0.49 11.43 39.07
N LEU A 254 -1.34 12.13 39.85
CA LEU A 254 -1.93 11.56 41.08
C LEU A 254 -2.90 10.41 40.79
N GLY A 255 -2.46 9.17 41.00
CA GLY A 255 -3.27 7.97 40.81
C GLY A 255 -3.56 7.64 39.34
N VAL A 256 -2.61 7.93 38.43
CA VAL A 256 -2.63 7.44 37.04
C VAL A 256 -2.85 5.93 37.03
N ASP A 257 -3.70 5.43 36.13
CA ASP A 257 -4.10 4.01 35.98
C ASP A 257 -4.80 3.34 37.17
N LEU A 258 -4.53 3.78 38.40
CA LEU A 258 -4.99 3.18 39.66
C LEU A 258 -6.51 3.22 39.80
N VAL A 259 -7.11 4.40 39.63
CA VAL A 259 -8.55 4.57 39.84
C VAL A 259 -9.33 3.67 38.88
N TYR A 260 -8.97 3.70 37.60
CA TYR A 260 -9.58 2.86 36.58
C TYR A 260 -9.34 1.35 36.81
N SER A 261 -8.17 0.95 37.31
CA SER A 261 -7.91 -0.45 37.67
C SER A 261 -8.81 -0.93 38.81
N ILE A 262 -9.11 -0.07 39.80
CA ILE A 262 -9.97 -0.42 40.94
C ILE A 262 -11.46 -0.33 40.58
N THR A 263 -11.90 0.62 39.74
CA THR A 263 -13.28 0.60 39.22
C THR A 263 -13.52 -0.63 38.35
N SER A 264 -12.56 -1.03 37.51
CA SER A 264 -12.63 -2.27 36.72
C SER A 264 -12.84 -3.51 37.60
N LEU A 265 -12.17 -3.59 38.77
CA LEU A 265 -12.41 -4.65 39.74
C LEU A 265 -13.83 -4.60 40.33
N GLN A 266 -14.36 -3.41 40.65
CA GLN A 266 -15.74 -3.27 41.15
C GLN A 266 -16.78 -3.69 40.11
N GLU A 267 -16.65 -3.27 38.86
CA GLU A 267 -17.55 -3.66 37.76
C GLU A 267 -17.50 -5.18 37.50
N LEU A 268 -16.35 -5.81 37.72
CA LEU A 268 -16.19 -7.27 37.68
C LEU A 268 -16.66 -7.99 38.97
N GLY A 269 -17.38 -7.29 39.87
CA GLY A 269 -17.94 -7.85 41.10
C GLY A 269 -16.89 -8.23 42.17
N GLN A 270 -15.66 -7.77 42.04
CA GLN A 270 -14.54 -8.13 42.91
C GLN A 270 -14.51 -7.25 44.17
N ASN A 271 -14.01 -7.79 45.28
CA ASN A 271 -13.91 -7.03 46.53
C ASN A 271 -12.74 -6.04 46.48
N THR A 272 -13.06 -4.75 46.54
CA THR A 272 -12.13 -3.62 46.49
C THR A 272 -12.01 -2.86 47.81
N ASP A 273 -12.74 -3.24 48.88
CA ASP A 273 -12.81 -2.47 50.14
C ASP A 273 -11.44 -2.27 50.81
N LYS A 274 -10.47 -3.15 50.58
CA LYS A 274 -9.08 -3.01 51.06
C LYS A 274 -8.34 -1.78 50.51
N TYR A 275 -8.87 -1.11 49.49
CA TYR A 275 -8.31 0.12 48.91
C TYR A 275 -9.03 1.40 49.36
N ASP A 276 -10.23 1.28 49.95
CA ASP A 276 -11.13 2.42 50.16
C ASP A 276 -10.47 3.50 51.01
N GLU A 277 -9.87 3.18 52.17
CA GLU A 277 -9.23 4.17 53.07
C GLU A 277 -8.28 5.14 52.33
N ARG A 278 -7.43 4.60 51.45
CA ARG A 278 -6.42 5.38 50.73
C ARG A 278 -6.99 6.14 49.54
N LEU A 279 -8.04 5.60 48.92
CA LEU A 279 -8.82 6.30 47.89
C LEU A 279 -9.65 7.45 48.50
N ILE A 280 -10.16 7.30 49.72
CA ILE A 280 -10.81 8.36 50.48
C ILE A 280 -9.79 9.48 50.76
N LEU A 281 -8.59 9.15 51.25
CA LEU A 281 -7.52 10.14 51.48
C LEU A 281 -7.10 10.88 50.21
N LEU A 282 -7.04 10.20 49.06
CA LEU A 282 -6.79 10.82 47.76
C LEU A 282 -7.91 11.82 47.40
N LEU A 283 -9.18 11.41 47.51
CA LEU A 283 -10.33 12.27 47.19
C LEU A 283 -10.45 13.46 48.16
N GLN A 284 -10.21 13.27 49.46
CA GLN A 284 -10.17 14.35 50.46
C GLN A 284 -9.09 15.38 50.12
N THR A 285 -7.89 14.92 49.75
CA THR A 285 -6.76 15.80 49.41
C THR A 285 -7.04 16.59 48.12
N TYR A 286 -7.61 15.92 47.11
CA TYR A 286 -8.10 16.58 45.90
C TYR A 286 -9.16 17.64 46.21
N VAL A 287 -10.26 17.28 46.91
CA VAL A 287 -11.37 18.19 47.27
C VAL A 287 -10.87 19.43 48.04
N LYS A 288 -9.85 19.26 48.88
CA LYS A 288 -9.24 20.33 49.67
C LYS A 288 -8.40 21.30 48.82
N ASP A 289 -7.45 20.77 48.04
CA ASP A 289 -6.39 21.59 47.43
C ASP A 289 -6.62 21.91 45.93
N ARG A 290 -7.47 21.15 45.21
CA ARG A 290 -7.74 21.32 43.77
C ARG A 290 -8.05 22.75 43.30
N PRO A 291 -8.77 23.63 44.05
CA PRO A 291 -9.00 25.01 43.62
C PRO A 291 -7.72 25.85 43.41
N LEU A 292 -6.58 25.41 43.94
CA LEU A 292 -5.27 26.06 43.74
C LEU A 292 -4.58 25.63 42.43
N HIS A 293 -5.04 24.54 41.81
CA HIS A 293 -4.39 23.85 40.68
C HIS A 293 -5.12 24.06 39.35
N ASN A 294 -5.67 25.26 39.12
CA ASN A 294 -6.40 25.58 37.89
C ASN A 294 -5.50 25.70 36.64
N GLU A 295 -4.22 26.04 36.82
CA GLU A 295 -3.24 26.21 35.74
C GLU A 295 -2.31 24.99 35.58
N ASP A 296 -2.49 23.94 36.39
CA ASP A 296 -1.69 22.73 36.32
C ASP A 296 -1.92 21.99 34.98
N PHE A 297 -0.81 21.65 34.31
CA PHE A 297 -0.81 20.87 33.07
C PHE A 297 -1.60 19.57 33.25
N ARG A 298 -2.51 19.27 32.29
CA ARG A 298 -3.38 18.07 32.26
C ARG A 298 -4.19 17.80 33.54
N ILE A 299 -4.55 18.84 34.29
CA ILE A 299 -5.41 18.71 35.49
C ILE A 299 -6.77 18.04 35.19
N ASP A 300 -7.29 18.19 33.97
CA ASP A 300 -8.48 17.53 33.43
C ASP A 300 -8.42 15.98 33.43
N TYR A 301 -7.22 15.40 33.41
CA TYR A 301 -7.00 13.96 33.55
C TYR A 301 -7.17 13.50 35.01
N LEU A 302 -6.74 14.33 35.98
CA LEU A 302 -7.01 14.07 37.39
C LEU A 302 -8.49 14.28 37.70
N ASP A 303 -9.07 15.37 37.22
CA ASP A 303 -10.48 15.71 37.41
C ASP A 303 -11.39 14.59 36.88
N SER A 304 -11.02 14.02 35.71
CA SER A 304 -11.61 12.80 35.15
C SER A 304 -11.56 11.60 36.11
N ARG A 305 -10.39 11.27 36.66
CA ARG A 305 -10.24 10.18 37.65
C ARG A 305 -11.06 10.45 38.91
N MET A 306 -11.12 11.69 39.38
CA MET A 306 -11.85 12.05 40.59
C MET A 306 -13.38 12.02 40.40
N ILE A 307 -13.86 12.24 39.17
CA ILE A 307 -15.26 11.98 38.80
C ILE A 307 -15.56 10.47 38.85
N GLU A 308 -14.74 9.61 38.24
CA GLU A 308 -14.95 8.15 38.33
C GLU A 308 -14.85 7.64 39.77
N LEU A 309 -13.91 8.15 40.56
CA LEU A 309 -13.78 7.81 41.99
C LEU A 309 -14.99 8.28 42.81
N SER A 310 -15.60 9.40 42.43
CA SER A 310 -16.85 9.87 43.03
C SER A 310 -18.06 9.00 42.62
N LYS A 311 -18.06 8.37 41.43
CA LYS A 311 -19.05 7.35 41.06
C LYS A 311 -18.84 6.07 41.86
N TYR A 312 -17.61 5.58 41.97
CA TYR A 312 -17.20 4.43 42.78
C TYR A 312 -17.74 4.51 44.22
N PHE A 313 -17.47 5.63 44.91
CA PHE A 313 -17.94 5.82 46.28
C PHE A 313 -19.46 6.01 46.38
N ARG A 314 -20.09 6.72 45.44
CA ARG A 314 -21.57 6.80 45.36
C ARG A 314 -22.21 5.42 45.18
N ASN A 315 -21.65 4.56 44.32
CA ASN A 315 -22.11 3.18 44.11
C ASN A 315 -21.95 2.33 45.38
N LYS A 316 -20.93 2.59 46.20
CA LYS A 316 -20.75 1.98 47.54
C LYS A 316 -21.56 2.64 48.66
N GLY A 317 -22.24 3.76 48.42
CA GLY A 317 -22.90 4.56 49.45
C GLY A 317 -21.95 5.27 50.44
N LYS A 318 -20.66 5.39 50.11
CA LYS A 318 -19.60 6.03 50.93
C LYS A 318 -19.29 7.45 50.42
N GLU A 319 -18.56 8.26 51.19
CA GLU A 319 -18.05 9.60 50.82
C GLU A 319 -19.00 10.52 50.05
N LYS A 320 -20.28 10.58 50.47
CA LYS A 320 -21.31 11.36 49.78
C LYS A 320 -20.94 12.84 49.66
N GLU A 321 -20.39 13.45 50.72
CA GLU A 321 -20.06 14.89 50.73
C GLU A 321 -18.90 15.25 49.80
N LEU A 322 -17.84 14.43 49.78
CA LEU A 322 -16.71 14.59 48.87
C LEU A 322 -17.15 14.38 47.41
N SER A 323 -17.92 13.31 47.17
CA SER A 323 -18.46 13.02 45.83
C SER A 323 -19.37 14.14 45.34
N ASP A 324 -20.23 14.68 46.22
CA ASP A 324 -21.07 15.83 45.90
C ASP A 324 -20.27 17.12 45.68
N TRP A 325 -19.12 17.32 46.34
CA TRP A 325 -18.24 18.44 46.06
C TRP A 325 -17.76 18.39 44.60
N VAL A 326 -17.29 17.24 44.12
CA VAL A 326 -16.77 17.11 42.74
C VAL A 326 -17.82 17.54 41.73
N PHE A 327 -19.01 16.94 41.74
CA PHE A 327 -20.06 17.28 40.78
C PHE A 327 -20.67 18.68 40.95
N LYS A 328 -20.58 19.32 42.14
CA LYS A 328 -21.17 20.66 42.39
C LYS A 328 -20.18 21.82 42.27
N LYS A 329 -18.87 21.59 42.41
CA LYS A 329 -17.84 22.63 42.39
C LYS A 329 -16.99 22.63 41.13
N LEU A 330 -16.68 21.45 40.59
CA LEU A 330 -15.82 21.32 39.41
C LEU A 330 -16.38 22.07 38.18
N PRO A 331 -17.69 22.08 37.87
CA PRO A 331 -18.22 22.90 36.76
C PRO A 331 -17.94 24.40 36.89
N GLY A 332 -17.83 24.90 38.14
CA GLY A 332 -17.49 26.30 38.41
C GLY A 332 -16.02 26.63 38.12
N LEU A 333 -15.11 25.65 38.16
CA LEU A 333 -13.69 25.83 37.82
C LEU A 333 -13.45 25.80 36.29
N TYR A 334 -14.37 25.20 35.54
CA TYR A 334 -14.29 25.10 34.07
C TYR A 334 -15.16 26.10 33.33
N LYS A 335 -16.07 26.81 34.02
CA LYS A 335 -17.06 27.72 33.44
C LYS A 335 -16.47 28.69 32.41
N ASP A 336 -15.32 29.27 32.74
CA ASP A 336 -14.66 30.34 31.98
C ASP A 336 -13.43 29.83 31.18
N ARG A 337 -13.26 28.51 31.03
CA ARG A 337 -12.18 27.91 30.19
C ARG A 337 -12.49 28.00 28.69
N VAL A 338 -11.46 27.74 27.88
CA VAL A 338 -11.39 27.99 26.43
C VAL A 338 -12.43 27.19 25.62
N ASN A 339 -13.15 27.90 24.73
CA ASN A 339 -14.14 27.35 23.79
C ASN A 339 -13.59 27.04 22.38
N LYS A 340 -12.26 26.97 22.21
CA LYS A 340 -11.58 26.65 20.95
C LYS A 340 -11.01 25.23 20.93
N ALA A 341 -10.99 24.64 19.75
CA ALA A 341 -10.40 23.33 19.47
C ALA A 341 -8.88 23.44 19.29
N HIS A 342 -8.15 22.71 20.13
CA HIS A 342 -6.71 22.50 20.04
C HIS A 342 -6.47 20.98 20.04
N PHE A 343 -5.65 20.51 19.10
CA PHE A 343 -5.38 19.10 18.87
C PHE A 343 -3.92 18.79 19.22
N MET A 344 -3.67 17.59 19.72
CA MET A 344 -2.32 17.06 19.89
C MET A 344 -1.68 16.82 18.51
N LEU A 345 -0.52 17.44 18.26
CA LEU A 345 0.17 17.37 16.97
C LEU A 345 1.33 16.38 17.01
N ASN A 346 1.60 15.71 15.88
CA ASN A 346 2.69 14.74 15.69
C ASN A 346 2.73 13.57 16.71
N GLY A 347 1.66 13.35 17.50
CA GLY A 347 1.70 12.42 18.63
C GLY A 347 2.52 12.93 19.83
N ASP A 348 2.73 14.25 19.97
CA ASP A 348 3.40 14.83 21.14
C ASP A 348 2.54 14.71 22.38
N VAL A 349 2.79 13.66 23.16
CA VAL A 349 2.14 13.33 24.42
C VAL A 349 2.35 14.38 25.53
N ARG A 350 3.25 15.36 25.33
CA ARG A 350 3.44 16.54 26.20
C ARG A 350 2.71 17.78 25.68
N GLY A 351 2.13 17.72 24.49
CA GLY A 351 1.26 18.75 23.95
C GLY A 351 -0.03 18.92 24.76
N SER A 352 -0.58 20.13 24.69
CA SER A 352 -1.92 20.47 25.18
C SER A 352 -2.98 20.24 24.10
N SER A 353 -4.11 19.68 24.51
CA SER A 353 -5.26 19.39 23.66
C SER A 353 -6.53 19.78 24.43
N THR A 354 -7.53 20.31 23.74
CA THR A 354 -8.86 20.58 24.34
C THR A 354 -9.88 19.49 24.03
N ILE A 355 -9.53 18.48 23.24
CA ILE A 355 -10.45 17.39 22.88
C ILE A 355 -10.85 16.53 24.10
N PRO A 356 -9.94 16.16 25.05
CA PRO A 356 -10.32 15.46 26.28
C PRO A 356 -11.33 16.22 27.17
N LEU A 357 -11.45 17.54 27.01
CA LEU A 357 -12.44 18.34 27.73
C LEU A 357 -13.87 18.02 27.30
N LEU A 358 -14.10 17.47 26.11
CA LEU A 358 -15.44 17.08 25.64
C LEU A 358 -16.05 15.98 26.52
N ASP A 359 -15.30 14.93 26.85
CA ASP A 359 -15.78 13.90 27.79
C ASP A 359 -15.99 14.50 29.18
N LEU A 360 -15.05 15.33 29.67
CA LEU A 360 -15.19 15.99 30.97
C LEU A 360 -16.46 16.88 31.04
N TYR A 361 -16.76 17.62 29.98
CA TYR A 361 -17.97 18.45 29.87
C TYR A 361 -19.24 17.62 29.75
N ALA A 362 -19.22 16.50 29.01
CA ALA A 362 -20.35 15.57 28.97
C ALA A 362 -20.63 14.97 30.37
N GLN A 363 -19.58 14.56 31.10
CA GLN A 363 -19.68 14.04 32.47
C GLN A 363 -20.14 15.07 33.50
N LEU A 364 -19.85 16.36 33.28
CA LEU A 364 -20.25 17.49 34.13
C LEU A 364 -21.52 18.21 33.67
N ASN A 365 -22.19 17.74 32.61
CA ASN A 365 -23.37 18.36 32.00
C ASN A 365 -23.14 19.84 31.55
N MET A 366 -21.92 20.15 31.09
CA MET A 366 -21.49 21.47 30.63
C MET A 366 -21.77 21.68 29.14
N LYS A 367 -23.06 21.64 28.79
CA LYS A 367 -23.54 21.57 27.39
C LYS A 367 -23.09 22.73 26.50
N ASP A 368 -22.97 23.95 27.04
CA ASP A 368 -22.57 25.12 26.25
C ASP A 368 -21.08 25.09 25.91
N GLN A 369 -20.20 24.77 26.88
CA GLN A 369 -18.77 24.60 26.64
C GLN A 369 -18.49 23.39 25.72
N TYR A 370 -19.22 22.28 25.90
CA TYR A 370 -19.18 21.14 24.97
C TYR A 370 -19.49 21.59 23.54
N ARG A 371 -20.61 22.28 23.34
CA ARG A 371 -21.07 22.72 22.01
C ARG A 371 -20.14 23.77 21.38
N GLY A 372 -19.47 24.59 22.18
CA GLY A 372 -18.44 25.52 21.71
C GLY A 372 -17.29 24.77 21.03
N ILE A 373 -16.62 23.87 21.76
CA ILE A 373 -15.50 23.08 21.22
C ILE A 373 -15.98 22.17 20.07
N TRP A 374 -17.12 21.48 20.21
CA TRP A 374 -17.65 20.58 19.18
C TRP A 374 -17.88 21.28 17.83
N LYS A 375 -18.43 22.51 17.84
CA LYS A 375 -18.64 23.28 16.60
C LYS A 375 -17.33 23.81 16.03
N ASP A 376 -16.40 24.28 16.87
CA ASP A 376 -15.08 24.69 16.37
C ASP A 376 -14.35 23.54 15.68
N ILE A 377 -14.40 22.31 16.24
CA ILE A 377 -13.89 21.10 15.57
C ILE A 377 -14.55 20.91 14.19
N TRP A 378 -15.87 20.69 14.15
CA TRP A 378 -16.51 20.15 12.95
C TRP A 378 -16.86 21.18 11.88
N ASP A 379 -17.10 22.44 12.26
CA ASP A 379 -17.45 23.51 11.32
C ASP A 379 -16.19 24.30 10.87
N ASN A 380 -15.21 24.51 11.76
CA ASN A 380 -14.02 25.33 11.45
C ASN A 380 -12.74 24.51 11.19
N LYS A 381 -12.40 23.55 12.08
CA LYS A 381 -11.09 22.86 12.06
C LYS A 381 -11.03 21.55 11.27
N PHE A 382 -12.14 20.91 10.94
CA PHE A 382 -12.14 19.66 10.18
C PHE A 382 -12.42 19.94 8.68
N GLY A 383 -11.48 19.62 7.81
CA GLY A 383 -11.59 19.71 6.35
C GLY A 383 -11.76 18.33 5.67
N GLU A 384 -11.55 18.30 4.36
CA GLU A 384 -11.63 17.05 3.56
C GLU A 384 -10.43 16.11 3.79
N LEU A 385 -9.24 16.66 4.10
CA LEU A 385 -8.03 15.90 4.44
C LEU A 385 -7.75 15.90 5.95
N GLY A 386 -8.81 15.94 6.76
CA GLY A 386 -8.72 15.87 8.21
C GLY A 386 -8.54 17.23 8.87
N VAL A 387 -7.77 17.29 9.96
CA VAL A 387 -7.65 18.51 10.79
C VAL A 387 -6.81 19.59 10.07
N LYS A 388 -7.31 20.82 10.05
CA LYS A 388 -6.64 22.00 9.49
C LYS A 388 -6.48 23.14 10.50
N ASN A 389 -5.44 23.94 10.31
CA ASN A 389 -5.39 25.28 10.86
C ASN A 389 -6.32 26.20 10.04
N GLU A 390 -6.89 27.18 10.70
CA GLU A 390 -7.87 28.12 10.13
C GLU A 390 -7.18 29.39 9.59
N GLU A 391 -6.08 29.81 10.21
CA GLU A 391 -5.42 31.09 9.93
C GLU A 391 -4.59 31.08 8.65
N ASP A 392 -4.03 29.92 8.28
CA ASP A 392 -3.25 29.69 7.06
C ASP A 392 -3.95 28.71 6.07
N ASN A 393 -5.07 28.10 6.47
CA ASN A 393 -5.80 27.05 5.75
C ASN A 393 -4.91 25.85 5.34
N THR A 394 -3.89 25.52 6.12
CA THR A 394 -3.06 24.32 5.97
C THR A 394 -3.60 23.15 6.79
N TYR A 395 -3.40 21.92 6.31
CA TYR A 395 -3.69 20.72 7.11
C TYR A 395 -2.58 20.49 8.15
N LEU A 396 -2.97 20.04 9.35
CA LEU A 396 -2.05 19.78 10.46
C LEU A 396 -1.52 18.34 10.42
N SER A 397 -0.39 18.12 11.09
CA SER A 397 0.18 16.78 11.29
C SER A 397 -0.37 16.14 12.55
N VAL A 398 -1.21 15.13 12.37
CA VAL A 398 -1.99 14.48 13.44
C VAL A 398 -1.84 12.96 13.32
N ASN A 399 -1.47 12.30 14.42
CA ASN A 399 -1.45 10.85 14.53
C ASN A 399 -2.88 10.28 14.46
N ASN A 400 -3.04 9.06 13.95
CA ASN A 400 -4.35 8.51 13.67
C ASN A 400 -5.24 8.33 14.92
N SER A 401 -4.66 8.10 16.10
CA SER A 401 -5.43 7.99 17.36
C SER A 401 -6.25 9.25 17.65
N GLY A 402 -5.74 10.44 17.32
CA GLY A 402 -6.43 11.72 17.54
C GLY A 402 -7.70 11.91 16.72
N TYR A 403 -7.92 11.09 15.68
CA TYR A 403 -9.15 11.10 14.89
C TYR A 403 -10.26 10.27 15.55
N ALA A 404 -9.94 9.09 16.09
CA ALA A 404 -10.92 8.21 16.74
C ALA A 404 -11.55 8.88 17.98
N LEU A 405 -10.78 9.73 18.69
CA LEU A 405 -11.23 10.53 19.83
C LEU A 405 -12.44 11.40 19.51
N LEU A 406 -12.55 11.89 18.27
CA LEU A 406 -13.67 12.71 17.82
C LEU A 406 -14.97 11.90 17.68
N LEU A 407 -14.86 10.59 17.40
CA LEU A 407 -15.99 9.65 17.39
C LEU A 407 -16.43 9.27 18.80
N ASP A 408 -15.51 8.95 19.72
CA ASP A 408 -15.87 8.65 21.12
C ASP A 408 -16.51 9.87 21.78
N ALA A 409 -15.89 11.05 21.67
CA ALA A 409 -16.44 12.30 22.17
C ALA A 409 -17.84 12.55 21.61
N GLY A 410 -18.02 12.43 20.29
CA GLY A 410 -19.32 12.57 19.63
C GLY A 410 -20.37 11.59 20.15
N TYR A 411 -20.01 10.32 20.29
CA TYR A 411 -20.93 9.27 20.75
C TYR A 411 -21.33 9.48 22.22
N GLN A 412 -20.40 9.88 23.10
CA GLN A 412 -20.75 10.28 24.47
C GLN A 412 -21.60 11.56 24.50
N GLY A 413 -21.27 12.56 23.69
CA GLY A 413 -22.02 13.80 23.55
C GLY A 413 -23.45 13.58 23.08
N TRP A 414 -23.67 12.61 22.20
CA TRP A 414 -25.01 12.16 21.79
C TRP A 414 -25.72 11.40 22.92
N LEU A 415 -25.07 10.38 23.50
CA LEU A 415 -25.64 9.56 24.60
C LEU A 415 -26.04 10.37 25.84
N THR A 416 -25.32 11.47 26.12
CA THR A 416 -25.61 12.40 27.23
C THR A 416 -26.48 13.60 26.82
N GLY A 417 -26.83 13.73 25.52
CA GLY A 417 -27.67 14.80 25.01
C GLY A 417 -27.00 16.18 24.95
N MET A 418 -25.66 16.25 24.94
CA MET A 418 -24.92 17.49 24.64
C MET A 418 -25.15 17.96 23.20
N ILE A 419 -25.25 17.02 22.26
CA ILE A 419 -25.53 17.27 20.84
C ILE A 419 -26.80 16.54 20.36
N SER A 420 -27.39 17.01 19.27
CA SER A 420 -28.55 16.34 18.64
C SER A 420 -28.14 15.17 17.73
N ASP A 421 -29.11 14.34 17.37
CA ASP A 421 -28.99 13.32 16.32
C ASP A 421 -28.40 13.92 15.03
N GLU A 422 -28.84 15.12 14.62
CA GLU A 422 -28.33 15.83 13.44
C GLU A 422 -26.87 16.28 13.59
N GLU A 423 -26.51 16.88 14.73
CA GLU A 423 -25.14 17.31 15.04
C GLU A 423 -24.17 16.11 15.10
N PHE A 424 -24.63 14.93 15.53
CA PHE A 424 -23.86 13.69 15.54
C PHE A 424 -23.77 13.04 14.15
N ASN A 425 -24.89 12.92 13.43
CA ASN A 425 -24.95 12.37 12.07
C ASN A 425 -24.01 13.12 11.12
N LYS A 426 -24.00 14.46 11.17
CA LYS A 426 -23.11 15.31 10.38
C LYS A 426 -21.64 15.00 10.63
N ALA A 427 -21.25 14.87 11.90
CA ALA A 427 -19.87 14.57 12.30
C ALA A 427 -19.44 13.17 11.87
N VAL A 428 -20.28 12.15 12.10
CA VAL A 428 -19.96 10.75 11.73
C VAL A 428 -19.86 10.58 10.22
N LYS A 429 -20.75 11.20 9.43
CA LYS A 429 -20.62 11.20 7.97
C LYS A 429 -19.34 11.91 7.52
N LYS A 430 -19.08 13.14 8.00
CA LYS A 430 -17.85 13.90 7.68
C LYS A 430 -16.55 13.16 8.06
N TYR A 431 -16.56 12.39 9.15
CA TYR A 431 -15.45 11.51 9.53
C TYR A 431 -15.21 10.41 8.49
N TYR A 432 -16.26 9.67 8.10
CA TYR A 432 -16.14 8.56 7.16
C TYR A 432 -16.05 9.01 5.68
N GLU A 433 -16.44 10.25 5.35
CA GLU A 433 -16.05 10.97 4.13
C GLU A 433 -14.52 11.13 4.10
N PHE A 434 -13.92 11.73 5.14
CA PHE A 434 -12.47 11.89 5.26
C PHE A 434 -11.74 10.54 5.18
N LYS A 435 -12.15 9.55 5.98
CA LYS A 435 -11.55 8.21 5.92
C LYS A 435 -11.71 7.58 4.55
N GLY A 436 -12.91 7.60 3.97
CA GLY A 436 -13.16 7.03 2.64
C GLY A 436 -12.48 7.73 1.46
N ASP A 437 -11.89 8.91 1.66
CA ASP A 437 -11.23 9.65 0.60
C ASP A 437 -9.96 8.92 0.12
N ARG A 438 -9.86 8.74 -1.19
CA ARG A 438 -8.76 8.00 -1.83
C ARG A 438 -7.40 8.69 -1.67
N ARG A 439 -7.38 10.01 -1.40
CA ARG A 439 -6.17 10.78 -1.06
C ARG A 439 -5.59 10.42 0.31
N ASN A 440 -6.40 9.80 1.18
CA ASN A 440 -6.03 9.38 2.54
C ASN A 440 -5.51 7.94 2.61
N TYR A 441 -5.36 7.27 1.47
CA TYR A 441 -4.59 6.03 1.31
C TYR A 441 -3.51 6.20 0.25
N ARG A 442 -2.55 5.28 0.23
CA ARG A 442 -1.64 5.09 -0.90
C ARG A 442 -1.77 3.65 -1.36
N ASP A 443 -2.20 3.47 -2.60
CA ASP A 443 -2.50 2.16 -3.19
C ASP A 443 -1.27 1.65 -3.98
N CYS A 444 -1.17 0.34 -4.26
CA CYS A 444 -0.10 -0.13 -5.16
C CYS A 444 -0.37 0.31 -6.60
N ASP A 445 -1.63 0.59 -6.96
CA ASP A 445 -2.00 1.31 -8.18
C ASP A 445 -1.12 2.57 -8.37
N ASP A 446 -0.95 3.37 -7.31
CA ASP A 446 -0.18 4.63 -7.34
C ASP A 446 1.30 4.37 -7.66
N TRP A 447 1.88 3.29 -7.13
CA TRP A 447 3.28 2.97 -7.42
C TRP A 447 3.54 2.73 -8.92
N VAL A 448 2.61 2.10 -9.66
CA VAL A 448 2.84 1.88 -11.11
C VAL A 448 2.77 3.21 -11.87
N ILE A 449 1.78 4.03 -11.56
CA ILE A 449 1.39 5.20 -12.37
C ILE A 449 2.08 6.51 -11.95
N GLU A 450 2.59 6.60 -10.73
CA GLU A 450 3.32 7.76 -10.20
C GLU A 450 4.86 7.60 -10.31
N THR A 451 5.31 6.67 -11.16
CA THR A 451 6.73 6.49 -11.50
C THR A 451 7.23 7.68 -12.34
N GLU A 452 8.37 8.27 -11.95
CA GLU A 452 8.98 9.40 -12.66
C GLU A 452 9.52 8.96 -14.04
N GLU A 453 9.52 9.84 -15.02
CA GLU A 453 10.04 9.55 -16.37
C GLU A 453 11.52 9.07 -16.36
N TRP A 454 12.33 9.49 -15.37
CA TRP A 454 13.71 9.01 -15.22
C TRP A 454 13.80 7.54 -14.78
N ASP A 455 12.82 7.02 -14.04
CA ASP A 455 12.72 5.60 -13.67
C ASP A 455 12.10 4.78 -14.82
N LYS A 456 11.12 5.32 -15.55
CA LYS A 456 10.51 4.63 -16.73
C LYS A 456 11.51 4.28 -17.83
N VAL A 457 12.57 5.10 -17.98
CA VAL A 457 13.69 4.86 -18.92
C VAL A 457 14.89 4.12 -18.29
N ASN A 458 14.84 3.81 -16.99
CA ASN A 458 15.93 3.18 -16.27
C ASN A 458 15.91 1.65 -16.42
N LYS A 459 17.04 1.06 -16.84
CA LYS A 459 17.20 -0.38 -17.08
C LYS A 459 17.28 -1.23 -15.79
N ASN A 460 16.86 -0.65 -14.68
CA ASN A 460 16.76 -1.24 -13.35
C ASN A 460 15.60 -0.50 -12.64
N TRP A 461 14.35 -0.72 -13.06
CA TRP A 461 13.17 -0.19 -12.35
C TRP A 461 13.13 -0.84 -10.95
N LYS A 462 13.70 -0.13 -9.97
CA LYS A 462 13.88 -0.60 -8.58
C LYS A 462 12.73 -0.22 -7.66
N ALA A 463 11.89 0.73 -8.05
CA ALA A 463 10.65 0.96 -7.35
C ALA A 463 9.82 -0.32 -7.42
N THR A 464 9.56 -0.97 -6.31
CA THR A 464 8.53 -2.00 -6.14
C THR A 464 7.96 -1.84 -4.72
N PRO A 465 6.65 -2.02 -4.50
CA PRO A 465 6.11 -2.10 -3.14
C PRO A 465 6.79 -3.21 -2.34
N TYR A 466 6.73 -3.12 -1.03
CA TYR A 466 7.19 -4.21 -0.18
C TYR A 466 6.29 -5.45 -0.37
N GLU A 467 6.86 -6.65 -0.27
CA GLU A 467 6.18 -7.94 -0.52
C GLU A 467 4.96 -8.20 0.40
N PHE A 468 4.80 -7.38 1.43
CA PHE A 468 3.71 -7.42 2.40
C PHE A 468 3.04 -6.05 2.61
N TYR A 469 3.09 -5.17 1.60
CA TYR A 469 2.43 -3.86 1.69
C TYR A 469 0.91 -4.02 1.95
N PRO A 470 0.28 -3.23 2.83
CA PRO A 470 -1.15 -3.32 3.07
C PRO A 470 -1.93 -2.24 2.30
N GLU A 471 -2.67 -2.62 1.25
CA GLU A 471 -3.50 -1.68 0.48
C GLU A 471 -4.74 -1.23 1.27
N GLN A 472 -5.01 0.09 1.26
CA GLN A 472 -6.21 0.72 1.82
C GLN A 472 -6.40 0.48 3.34
N VAL A 473 -5.33 0.29 4.10
CA VAL A 473 -5.38 0.32 5.58
C VAL A 473 -5.24 1.74 6.12
N GLU A 474 -5.74 1.94 7.32
CA GLU A 474 -5.47 3.13 8.12
C GLU A 474 -3.97 3.32 8.34
N PRO A 475 -3.39 4.50 8.04
CA PRO A 475 -2.02 4.85 8.39
C PRO A 475 -1.90 5.16 9.90
N GLU A 476 -0.70 5.05 10.47
CA GLU A 476 -0.37 5.56 11.82
C GLU A 476 -0.47 7.10 11.89
N HIS A 477 -0.28 7.80 10.75
CA HIS A 477 -0.13 9.25 10.74
C HIS A 477 -0.70 9.92 9.48
N TYR A 478 -1.23 11.14 9.65
CA TYR A 478 -1.50 12.09 8.58
C TYR A 478 -0.58 13.30 8.75
N TYR A 479 0.47 13.41 7.93
CA TYR A 479 1.37 14.56 7.93
C TYR A 479 0.86 15.62 6.96
N PHE A 480 0.42 16.77 7.49
CA PHE A 480 -0.17 17.86 6.71
C PHE A 480 -1.29 17.39 5.76
N GLY A 481 -2.17 16.50 6.25
CA GLY A 481 -3.27 15.92 5.45
C GLY A 481 -2.86 14.91 4.38
N LYS A 482 -1.58 14.49 4.28
CA LYS A 482 -1.13 13.35 3.46
C LYS A 482 -0.81 12.15 4.37
N PRO A 483 -1.28 10.92 4.07
CA PRO A 483 -1.08 9.76 4.95
C PRO A 483 0.37 9.26 4.92
N GLN A 484 0.80 8.59 6.01
CA GLN A 484 2.18 8.17 6.26
C GLN A 484 2.85 7.45 5.07
N GLY A 485 2.12 6.61 4.32
CA GLY A 485 2.64 5.84 3.18
C GLY A 485 3.23 6.68 2.03
N PHE A 486 2.96 7.99 1.95
CA PHE A 486 3.64 8.90 1.01
C PHE A 486 4.97 9.48 1.54
N THR A 487 5.35 9.20 2.79
CA THR A 487 6.17 10.15 3.60
C THR A 487 7.24 9.51 4.52
N VAL A 488 7.72 8.30 4.23
CA VAL A 488 8.58 7.47 5.10
C VAL A 488 9.80 8.20 5.69
N HIS A 489 10.34 9.24 5.03
CA HIS A 489 11.48 10.00 5.56
C HIS A 489 11.14 11.28 6.33
N ARG A 490 9.88 11.73 6.37
CA ARG A 490 9.49 13.01 6.98
C ARG A 490 9.54 12.99 8.50
N ALA A 491 9.29 11.84 9.13
CA ALA A 491 9.47 11.64 10.57
C ALA A 491 10.90 11.96 11.07
N TYR A 492 11.91 11.82 10.20
CA TYR A 492 13.33 11.96 10.55
C TYR A 492 13.95 13.32 10.20
N ILE A 493 13.25 14.19 9.47
CA ILE A 493 13.81 15.43 8.90
C ILE A 493 12.83 16.58 9.12
N GLN A 494 12.58 16.89 10.40
CA GLN A 494 11.65 17.96 10.83
C GLN A 494 12.10 19.38 10.46
N SER A 495 13.35 19.56 9.99
CA SER A 495 13.96 20.88 9.74
C SER A 495 14.21 21.23 8.27
N ASP A 496 14.01 20.31 7.32
CA ASP A 496 14.24 20.55 5.89
C ASP A 496 13.34 19.65 5.04
N MET A 497 12.17 20.17 4.68
CA MET A 497 11.18 19.45 3.88
C MET A 497 11.65 19.19 2.44
N GLU A 498 12.49 20.07 1.87
CA GLU A 498 12.99 19.93 0.50
C GLU A 498 14.06 18.83 0.43
N ALA A 499 15.00 18.78 1.38
CA ALA A 499 15.93 17.67 1.52
C ALA A 499 15.24 16.36 1.89
N ALA A 500 14.17 16.40 2.71
CA ALA A 500 13.35 15.23 3.00
C ALA A 500 12.71 14.66 1.73
N MET A 501 11.97 15.49 0.98
CA MET A 501 11.34 15.11 -0.28
C MET A 501 12.37 14.68 -1.35
N LYS A 502 13.56 15.31 -1.39
CA LYS A 502 14.64 14.91 -2.30
C LYS A 502 15.26 13.56 -1.94
N LYS A 503 15.44 13.27 -0.65
CA LYS A 503 15.93 11.97 -0.17
C LYS A 503 14.87 10.88 -0.40
N GLU A 504 13.62 11.17 -0.06
CA GLU A 504 12.43 10.35 -0.35
C GLU A 504 12.34 10.02 -1.85
N ASN A 505 12.54 11.00 -2.75
CA ASN A 505 12.62 10.79 -4.19
C ASN A 505 13.80 9.91 -4.66
N GLN A 506 14.84 9.75 -3.84
CA GLN A 506 15.97 8.86 -4.10
C GLN A 506 15.83 7.48 -3.42
N THR A 507 14.85 7.29 -2.54
CA THR A 507 14.67 6.08 -1.72
C THR A 507 13.25 5.50 -1.73
N ARG A 508 12.34 5.98 -2.60
CA ARG A 508 10.92 5.56 -2.74
C ARG A 508 10.67 4.04 -2.79
N ASN A 509 11.72 3.27 -3.08
CA ASN A 509 11.73 1.85 -3.37
C ASN A 509 11.65 0.96 -2.11
N ALA A 510 11.10 1.50 -1.02
CA ALA A 510 10.87 0.84 0.25
C ALA A 510 9.58 1.41 0.87
N MET A 511 8.46 1.11 0.22
CA MET A 511 7.11 1.44 0.69
C MET A 511 6.80 0.61 1.95
N TYR A 512 6.93 1.23 3.11
CA TYR A 512 6.36 0.70 4.37
C TYR A 512 5.15 1.55 4.73
N GLN A 513 4.02 0.91 4.96
CA GLN A 513 2.89 1.49 5.69
C GLN A 513 2.73 0.73 6.99
N PHE A 514 2.92 1.42 8.12
CA PHE A 514 2.57 0.88 9.43
C PHE A 514 1.07 1.02 9.65
N THR A 515 0.51 0.12 10.45
CA THR A 515 -0.88 0.20 10.89
C THR A 515 -0.98 -0.39 12.29
N ALA A 516 -1.42 0.42 13.25
CA ALA A 516 -1.61 0.00 14.63
C ALA A 516 -3.04 0.32 15.07
N PRO A 517 -4.06 -0.42 14.60
CA PRO A 517 -5.44 -0.25 15.06
C PRO A 517 -5.51 -0.22 16.58
N PHE A 518 -6.33 0.70 17.11
CA PHE A 518 -6.33 1.09 18.52
C PHE A 518 -4.94 1.57 19.03
N GLU A 519 -4.24 2.38 18.24
CA GLU A 519 -3.21 3.34 18.71
C GLU A 519 -3.80 4.20 19.83
N ASN A 520 -3.00 4.53 20.83
CA ASN A 520 -3.39 5.44 21.91
C ASN A 520 -2.18 6.28 22.29
N HIS A 521 -2.16 7.55 21.89
CA HIS A 521 -1.05 8.48 22.18
C HIS A 521 -1.41 9.46 23.30
N ALA A 522 -1.72 8.94 24.49
CA ALA A 522 -1.94 9.72 25.71
C ALA A 522 -3.19 10.59 25.79
N GLU A 523 -4.17 10.44 24.89
CA GLU A 523 -5.48 11.07 25.04
C GLU A 523 -6.51 10.10 25.63
N LYS A 524 -7.44 10.63 26.43
CA LYS A 524 -8.45 9.84 27.14
C LYS A 524 -9.56 9.39 26.18
N GLU A 525 -9.46 8.16 25.68
CA GLU A 525 -10.41 7.62 24.71
C GLU A 525 -10.80 6.16 24.96
N ARG A 526 -12.05 5.83 24.63
CA ARG A 526 -12.56 4.46 24.55
C ARG A 526 -12.38 3.89 23.14
N TYR A 527 -11.14 3.75 22.67
CA TYR A 527 -10.75 3.35 21.30
C TYR A 527 -11.59 2.23 20.67
N GLY A 528 -11.79 1.12 21.39
CA GLY A 528 -12.58 0.00 20.88
C GLY A 528 -14.05 0.37 20.67
N LEU A 529 -14.64 1.22 21.52
CA LEU A 529 -15.99 1.75 21.34
C LEU A 529 -16.05 2.75 20.18
N ALA A 530 -15.07 3.66 20.09
CA ALA A 530 -14.98 4.69 19.06
C ALA A 530 -15.04 4.11 17.63
N GLN A 531 -14.43 2.94 17.43
CA GLN A 531 -14.40 2.24 16.14
C GLN A 531 -15.51 1.17 15.97
N THR A 532 -16.34 0.90 17.00
CA THR A 532 -17.40 -0.15 16.92
C THR A 532 -18.83 0.32 17.18
N PHE A 533 -19.07 1.58 17.59
CA PHE A 533 -20.41 2.04 17.94
C PHE A 533 -21.42 1.97 16.78
N ASN A 534 -20.98 2.11 15.52
CA ASN A 534 -21.81 2.02 14.31
C ASN A 534 -21.69 0.66 13.59
N ILE A 535 -21.13 -0.37 14.21
CA ILE A 535 -21.03 -1.70 13.61
C ILE A 535 -22.28 -2.53 13.95
N LEU A 536 -22.86 -3.16 12.91
CA LEU A 536 -24.00 -4.05 13.03
C LEU A 536 -23.62 -5.30 13.84
N ASP A 537 -24.53 -5.78 14.70
CA ASP A 537 -24.42 -7.12 15.27
C ASP A 537 -24.95 -8.13 14.24
N ILE A 538 -24.05 -8.98 13.77
CA ILE A 538 -24.26 -10.03 12.77
C ILE A 538 -23.63 -11.35 13.25
N ALA A 539 -23.27 -11.47 14.53
CA ALA A 539 -22.47 -12.59 15.05
C ALA A 539 -23.19 -13.96 14.94
N LYS A 540 -24.52 -13.96 14.75
CA LYS A 540 -25.36 -15.14 14.44
C LYS A 540 -25.21 -15.64 12.99
N ASN A 541 -24.65 -14.82 12.10
CA ASN A 541 -24.53 -15.03 10.65
C ASN A 541 -23.12 -14.61 10.16
N ASN A 542 -22.09 -14.95 10.93
CA ASN A 542 -20.70 -14.49 10.78
C ASN A 542 -19.98 -14.98 9.50
N THR A 543 -20.44 -16.07 8.87
CA THR A 543 -19.80 -16.68 7.69
C THR A 543 -20.82 -17.08 6.63
N ILE A 544 -20.54 -16.78 5.35
CA ILE A 544 -21.23 -17.37 4.20
C ILE A 544 -20.42 -18.56 3.68
N ARG A 545 -21.09 -19.71 3.52
CA ARG A 545 -20.47 -20.99 3.14
C ARG A 545 -20.93 -21.50 1.79
N HIS A 546 -20.02 -22.13 1.05
CA HIS A 546 -20.34 -22.82 -0.20
C HIS A 546 -21.09 -24.13 0.10
N GLN A 547 -22.32 -24.26 -0.39
CA GLN A 547 -23.07 -25.53 -0.32
C GLN A 547 -22.72 -26.41 -1.53
N GLU A 548 -22.25 -27.64 -1.30
CA GLU A 548 -21.63 -28.47 -2.35
C GLU A 548 -22.55 -28.82 -3.54
N ASP A 549 -23.87 -28.82 -3.33
CA ASP A 549 -24.88 -29.17 -4.35
C ASP A 549 -25.36 -28.00 -5.24
N LEU A 550 -24.76 -26.80 -5.14
CA LEU A 550 -25.18 -25.61 -5.89
C LEU A 550 -24.93 -25.73 -7.41
N LYS A 551 -25.93 -26.31 -8.10
CA LYS A 551 -26.02 -26.43 -9.56
C LYS A 551 -26.34 -25.10 -10.25
N GLU A 552 -26.91 -24.14 -9.52
CA GLU A 552 -27.40 -22.88 -10.06
C GLU A 552 -26.26 -21.90 -10.37
N GLU A 553 -26.45 -21.07 -11.41
CA GLU A 553 -25.49 -20.02 -11.82
C GLU A 553 -25.54 -18.80 -10.89
N THR A 554 -26.61 -18.64 -10.09
CA THR A 554 -26.71 -17.61 -9.04
C THR A 554 -27.30 -18.27 -7.79
N THR A 555 -26.87 -17.83 -6.61
CA THR A 555 -27.38 -18.29 -5.31
C THR A 555 -27.61 -17.09 -4.38
N GLU A 556 -28.48 -17.26 -3.39
CA GLU A 556 -28.87 -16.20 -2.44
C GLU A 556 -28.63 -16.65 -0.99
N PHE A 557 -28.03 -15.78 -0.18
CA PHE A 557 -27.81 -16.00 1.24
C PHE A 557 -28.52 -14.90 2.04
N ASN A 558 -29.39 -15.27 2.97
CA ASN A 558 -30.07 -14.32 3.85
C ASN A 558 -29.35 -14.29 5.21
N MET A 559 -29.00 -13.09 5.67
CA MET A 559 -28.20 -12.84 6.87
C MET A 559 -28.96 -11.90 7.79
N LYS A 560 -29.12 -12.27 9.06
CA LYS A 560 -29.76 -11.40 10.05
C LYS A 560 -28.77 -10.43 10.64
N TYR A 561 -29.21 -9.20 10.86
CA TYR A 561 -28.46 -8.18 11.56
C TYR A 561 -29.31 -7.52 12.63
N LYS A 562 -28.64 -6.93 13.62
CA LYS A 562 -29.23 -6.00 14.58
C LYS A 562 -28.47 -4.67 14.53
N GLU A 563 -29.21 -3.57 14.39
CA GLU A 563 -28.63 -2.23 14.46
C GLU A 563 -27.99 -1.97 15.85
N PRO A 564 -26.89 -1.21 15.92
CA PRO A 564 -26.38 -0.70 17.18
C PRO A 564 -27.29 0.37 17.77
N LYS A 565 -26.97 0.79 19.01
CA LYS A 565 -27.65 1.91 19.68
C LYS A 565 -27.15 3.24 19.11
N VAL A 566 -27.70 3.63 17.95
CA VAL A 566 -27.38 4.88 17.24
C VAL A 566 -28.67 5.62 16.86
N PRO A 567 -28.61 6.94 16.58
CA PRO A 567 -29.75 7.66 16.02
C PRO A 567 -30.01 7.28 14.55
N LYS A 568 -31.20 7.62 14.07
CA LYS A 568 -31.62 7.33 12.69
C LYS A 568 -30.73 8.08 11.69
N GLY A 569 -30.31 7.40 10.63
CA GLY A 569 -29.50 7.98 9.54
C GLY A 569 -27.98 7.92 9.76
N ILE A 570 -27.50 7.28 10.83
CA ILE A 570 -26.08 6.92 10.96
C ILE A 570 -25.74 5.82 9.94
N PRO A 571 -24.65 5.98 9.16
CA PRO A 571 -24.14 4.90 8.33
C PRO A 571 -23.53 3.80 9.23
N CYS A 572 -24.05 2.57 9.10
CA CYS A 572 -23.63 1.41 9.87
C CYS A 572 -23.13 0.30 8.94
N ALA A 573 -22.01 -0.33 9.30
CA ALA A 573 -21.42 -1.41 8.50
C ALA A 573 -21.60 -2.80 9.12
N GLY A 574 -21.80 -3.80 8.27
CA GLY A 574 -21.66 -5.22 8.61
C GLY A 574 -20.44 -5.83 7.90
N PHE A 575 -19.75 -6.75 8.57
CA PHE A 575 -18.52 -7.41 8.10
C PHE A 575 -18.61 -8.93 8.27
N VAL A 576 -18.81 -9.64 7.16
CA VAL A 576 -19.07 -11.09 7.13
C VAL A 576 -17.90 -11.82 6.48
N ASP A 577 -17.48 -12.97 7.03
CA ASP A 577 -16.51 -13.85 6.36
C ASP A 577 -17.16 -14.53 5.15
N VAL A 578 -16.57 -14.35 3.97
CA VAL A 578 -17.04 -14.94 2.72
C VAL A 578 -15.97 -15.81 2.05
N THR A 579 -14.90 -16.15 2.79
CA THR A 579 -13.76 -16.96 2.33
C THR A 579 -14.21 -18.22 1.59
N GLU A 580 -15.22 -18.93 2.08
CA GLU A 580 -15.68 -20.19 1.50
C GLU A 580 -16.40 -20.05 0.13
N LEU A 581 -16.91 -18.86 -0.24
CA LEU A 581 -17.47 -18.62 -1.58
C LEU A 581 -16.39 -18.56 -2.67
N TYR A 582 -15.23 -18.03 -2.29
CA TYR A 582 -14.07 -17.86 -3.16
C TYR A 582 -13.11 -19.05 -3.07
N TYR A 583 -13.08 -19.79 -1.95
CA TYR A 583 -12.12 -20.86 -1.67
C TYR A 583 -12.77 -22.07 -0.94
N LYS A 584 -13.09 -23.16 -1.65
CA LYS A 584 -13.69 -24.40 -1.08
C LYS A 584 -12.75 -25.12 -0.09
N ASP A 585 -11.62 -25.61 -0.60
CA ASP A 585 -10.41 -25.86 0.17
C ASP A 585 -9.38 -24.84 -0.36
N LYS A 586 -8.57 -24.30 0.55
CA LYS A 586 -7.52 -23.32 0.25
C LYS A 586 -6.42 -23.87 -0.69
N LYS A 587 -6.35 -25.19 -0.93
CA LYS A 587 -5.57 -25.83 -2.01
C LYS A 587 -6.38 -26.23 -3.26
N GLU A 588 -7.71 -26.41 -3.17
CA GLU A 588 -8.49 -27.18 -4.18
C GLU A 588 -9.57 -26.39 -4.94
N ALA A 589 -9.84 -25.14 -4.55
CA ALA A 589 -10.90 -24.29 -5.15
C ALA A 589 -10.75 -23.92 -6.65
N VAL A 590 -9.69 -24.39 -7.30
CA VAL A 590 -8.94 -23.78 -8.42
C VAL A 590 -9.69 -23.72 -9.78
N ARG A 591 -11.00 -24.02 -9.85
CA ARG A 591 -11.71 -24.10 -11.16
C ARG A 591 -13.15 -23.56 -11.21
N LYS A 592 -13.85 -23.40 -10.08
CA LYS A 592 -15.24 -22.90 -10.01
C LYS A 592 -15.52 -22.31 -8.63
N GLY A 593 -16.08 -21.12 -8.56
CA GLY A 593 -16.52 -20.50 -7.30
C GLY A 593 -17.55 -19.40 -7.55
N TYR A 594 -17.89 -18.66 -6.49
CA TYR A 594 -18.93 -17.64 -6.50
C TYR A 594 -18.37 -16.26 -6.19
N GLU A 595 -18.74 -15.27 -7.00
CA GLU A 595 -18.46 -13.85 -6.78
C GLU A 595 -19.73 -13.15 -6.30
N ILE A 596 -19.64 -12.33 -5.25
CA ILE A 596 -20.79 -11.57 -4.75
C ILE A 596 -21.11 -10.46 -5.74
N SER A 597 -22.27 -10.57 -6.39
CA SER A 597 -22.72 -9.68 -7.47
C SER A 597 -23.64 -8.56 -6.96
N GLU A 598 -24.47 -8.85 -5.95
CA GLU A 598 -25.31 -7.85 -5.28
C GLU A 598 -25.42 -8.09 -3.76
N VAL A 599 -25.67 -7.01 -3.02
CA VAL A 599 -26.17 -7.05 -1.64
C VAL A 599 -27.44 -6.20 -1.58
N LEU A 600 -28.51 -6.76 -1.02
CA LEU A 600 -29.87 -6.24 -1.07
C LEU A 600 -30.45 -6.07 0.34
N LEU A 601 -30.97 -4.87 0.65
CA LEU A 601 -31.77 -4.57 1.83
C LEU A 601 -33.21 -4.27 1.38
N ASN A 602 -34.20 -5.00 1.90
CA ASN A 602 -35.62 -4.83 1.52
C ASN A 602 -35.85 -4.84 -0.02
N GLY A 603 -35.07 -5.64 -0.76
CA GLY A 603 -35.12 -5.72 -2.22
C GLY A 603 -34.43 -4.58 -2.98
N LYS A 604 -33.74 -3.65 -2.31
CA LYS A 604 -32.93 -2.58 -2.92
C LYS A 604 -31.45 -2.86 -2.78
N LYS A 605 -30.67 -2.61 -3.84
CA LYS A 605 -29.20 -2.72 -3.80
C LYS A 605 -28.60 -1.67 -2.87
N ILE A 606 -27.66 -2.09 -2.02
CA ILE A 606 -26.89 -1.23 -1.12
C ILE A 606 -25.41 -1.24 -1.49
N SER A 607 -24.66 -0.25 -1.00
CA SER A 607 -23.20 -0.19 -1.15
C SER A 607 -22.55 -1.36 -0.41
N TYR A 608 -21.66 -2.06 -1.10
CA TYR A 608 -20.88 -3.17 -0.57
C TYR A 608 -19.48 -3.18 -1.17
N GLN A 609 -18.56 -3.88 -0.49
CA GLN A 609 -17.21 -4.14 -0.94
C GLN A 609 -16.81 -5.53 -0.45
N VAL A 610 -16.40 -6.40 -1.37
CA VAL A 610 -15.60 -7.57 -1.00
C VAL A 610 -14.15 -7.09 -0.92
N PHE A 611 -13.48 -7.46 0.16
CA PHE A 611 -12.05 -7.22 0.35
C PHE A 611 -11.42 -8.48 0.92
N HIS A 612 -10.20 -8.77 0.49
CA HIS A 612 -9.45 -9.93 0.92
C HIS A 612 -8.25 -9.43 1.71
N LEU A 613 -7.84 -10.15 2.75
CA LEU A 613 -6.45 -10.05 3.14
C LEU A 613 -5.67 -11.15 2.45
N LEU A 614 -4.66 -10.69 1.71
CA LEU A 614 -3.64 -11.48 1.03
C LEU A 614 -2.89 -12.17 2.17
N ASP A 615 -3.34 -13.39 2.46
CA ASP A 615 -3.29 -13.88 3.83
C ASP A 615 -1.87 -14.29 4.18
N TYR A 616 -1.52 -14.32 5.45
CA TYR A 616 -0.35 -15.04 5.93
C TYR A 616 -0.63 -15.54 7.37
N LYS A 617 -1.66 -16.39 7.57
CA LYS A 617 -2.00 -17.05 8.87
C LYS A 617 -0.79 -17.58 9.62
N LYS A 618 0.29 -17.92 8.91
CA LYS A 618 1.67 -17.85 9.43
C LYS A 618 2.52 -17.07 8.41
N PRO A 619 3.55 -16.32 8.83
CA PRO A 619 4.47 -15.67 7.90
C PRO A 619 4.95 -16.65 6.82
N ARG A 620 4.67 -16.31 5.55
CA ARG A 620 4.92 -17.14 4.35
C ARG A 620 4.18 -18.49 4.27
N SER A 621 2.89 -18.61 4.58
CA SER A 621 2.10 -19.83 4.26
C SER A 621 1.56 -19.80 2.79
N GLY A 622 0.57 -20.63 2.38
CA GLY A 622 -0.13 -20.52 1.06
C GLY A 622 -1.65 -20.82 1.09
N GLU A 623 -2.51 -19.78 1.23
CA GLU A 623 -4.00 -19.76 1.34
C GLU A 623 -4.50 -18.28 1.18
N ASN A 624 -5.80 -17.95 1.19
CA ASN A 624 -6.31 -16.56 1.44
C ASN A 624 -7.44 -16.49 2.50
N ASN A 625 -7.89 -15.28 2.87
CA ASN A 625 -9.21 -14.99 3.46
C ASN A 625 -9.97 -13.91 2.67
N ALA A 626 -11.29 -13.84 2.81
CA ALA A 626 -12.15 -12.86 2.14
C ALA A 626 -13.28 -12.38 3.07
N LYS A 627 -13.58 -11.08 3.08
CA LYS A 627 -14.70 -10.49 3.84
C LYS A 627 -15.58 -9.62 2.96
N LEU A 628 -16.88 -9.65 3.25
CA LEU A 628 -17.87 -8.72 2.71
C LEU A 628 -18.12 -7.61 3.73
N GLY A 629 -17.74 -6.39 3.38
CA GLY A 629 -18.26 -5.17 3.99
C GLY A 629 -19.53 -4.70 3.27
N PHE A 630 -20.56 -4.27 4.00
CA PHE A 630 -21.75 -3.64 3.43
C PHE A 630 -22.29 -2.54 4.33
N LEU A 631 -22.95 -1.52 3.75
CA LEU A 631 -23.43 -0.35 4.48
C LEU A 631 -24.96 -0.21 4.45
N ILE A 632 -25.55 0.12 5.61
CA ILE A 632 -26.95 0.55 5.74
C ILE A 632 -27.02 1.91 6.45
N GLU A 633 -28.06 2.70 6.22
CA GLU A 633 -28.44 3.76 7.15
C GLU A 633 -29.37 3.18 8.22
N ALA A 634 -29.05 3.38 9.49
CA ALA A 634 -29.87 2.87 10.59
C ALA A 634 -31.27 3.51 10.61
N GLU A 635 -32.32 2.71 10.83
CA GLU A 635 -33.64 3.22 11.18
C GLU A 635 -33.70 3.73 12.63
N GLY A 636 -32.77 3.26 13.46
CA GLY A 636 -32.62 3.59 14.88
C GLY A 636 -33.41 2.64 15.78
N LYS A 637 -33.14 2.74 17.09
CA LYS A 637 -33.76 1.91 18.16
C LYS A 637 -33.35 0.43 18.14
N GLU A 638 -32.12 0.11 17.71
CA GLU A 638 -31.56 -1.24 17.78
C GLU A 638 -32.38 -2.31 17.02
N LYS A 639 -32.96 -1.93 15.87
CA LYS A 639 -33.83 -2.76 15.04
C LYS A 639 -33.13 -4.03 14.54
N GLU A 640 -33.80 -5.18 14.60
CA GLU A 640 -33.39 -6.39 13.86
C GLU A 640 -33.91 -6.35 12.41
N GLY A 641 -33.10 -6.82 11.46
CA GLY A 641 -33.41 -6.86 10.04
C GLY A 641 -32.68 -8.00 9.31
N GLU A 642 -32.85 -8.05 7.99
CA GLU A 642 -32.30 -9.10 7.13
C GLU A 642 -31.69 -8.50 5.85
N ILE A 643 -30.49 -8.96 5.49
CA ILE A 643 -29.76 -8.64 4.26
C ILE A 643 -29.71 -9.89 3.40
N LYS A 644 -29.97 -9.72 2.10
CA LYS A 644 -29.76 -10.77 1.10
C LYS A 644 -28.47 -10.50 0.34
N VAL A 645 -27.53 -11.44 0.36
CA VAL A 645 -26.32 -11.45 -0.47
C VAL A 645 -26.58 -12.35 -1.67
N VAL A 646 -26.41 -11.81 -2.87
CA VAL A 646 -26.53 -12.54 -4.13
C VAL A 646 -25.13 -12.82 -4.65
N ALA A 647 -24.83 -14.10 -4.88
CA ALA A 647 -23.55 -14.52 -5.42
C ALA A 647 -23.73 -15.29 -6.73
N THR A 648 -22.97 -14.91 -7.74
CA THR A 648 -23.03 -15.47 -9.10
C THR A 648 -21.82 -16.37 -9.34
N LYS A 649 -22.07 -17.56 -9.85
CA LYS A 649 -21.06 -18.53 -10.25
C LYS A 649 -20.25 -17.92 -11.38
N THR A 650 -18.93 -17.91 -11.26
CA THR A 650 -18.05 -17.37 -12.30
C THR A 650 -16.85 -18.27 -12.53
N LYS A 651 -16.28 -18.19 -13.72
CA LYS A 651 -14.93 -18.70 -13.98
C LYS A 651 -13.93 -17.70 -13.41
N LEU A 652 -13.80 -17.73 -12.09
CA LEU A 652 -12.76 -17.02 -11.35
C LEU A 652 -11.42 -17.28 -12.06
N PRO A 653 -10.70 -16.25 -12.57
CA PRO A 653 -9.38 -16.41 -13.19
C PRO A 653 -8.29 -16.60 -12.12
N TYR A 654 -8.65 -17.27 -11.04
CA TYR A 654 -7.95 -17.33 -9.79
C TYR A 654 -7.24 -18.71 -9.70
N TYR A 655 -5.92 -18.65 -9.80
CA TYR A 655 -4.93 -19.71 -9.53
C TYR A 655 -4.61 -20.72 -10.65
N ILE A 656 -3.43 -21.32 -10.46
CA ILE A 656 -2.65 -22.17 -11.37
C ILE A 656 -2.88 -23.63 -10.99
N SER A 657 -2.83 -24.56 -11.95
CA SER A 657 -2.96 -26.00 -11.66
C SER A 657 -1.70 -26.59 -11.02
N ASP A 658 -1.80 -27.01 -9.76
CA ASP A 658 -0.69 -27.33 -8.86
C ASP A 658 0.04 -28.67 -9.12
N GLU A 659 0.02 -29.19 -10.35
CA GLU A 659 0.62 -30.50 -10.72
C GLU A 659 2.17 -30.49 -10.73
N ASN A 660 2.82 -29.34 -10.50
CA ASN A 660 4.29 -29.20 -10.49
C ASN A 660 4.86 -28.57 -9.20
N TYR A 661 4.05 -28.36 -8.15
CA TYR A 661 4.50 -27.66 -6.94
C TYR A 661 5.27 -28.59 -5.99
N ASN A 662 6.58 -28.71 -6.18
CA ASN A 662 7.46 -29.47 -5.29
C ASN A 662 7.54 -28.78 -3.91
N GLU A 663 7.11 -29.47 -2.85
CA GLU A 663 6.97 -28.92 -1.47
C GLU A 663 8.27 -28.36 -0.84
N ASN A 664 9.42 -28.54 -1.51
CA ASN A 664 10.71 -27.97 -1.10
C ASN A 664 10.92 -26.51 -1.58
N VAL A 665 10.04 -25.96 -2.42
CA VAL A 665 10.15 -24.58 -2.92
C VAL A 665 9.48 -23.58 -1.96
N ALA A 666 10.14 -22.46 -1.70
CA ALA A 666 9.82 -21.58 -0.57
C ALA A 666 8.69 -20.57 -0.85
N LYS A 667 7.44 -21.01 -0.62
CA LYS A 667 6.42 -20.29 0.18
C LYS A 667 6.25 -18.77 -0.05
N THR A 668 5.17 -18.37 -0.73
CA THR A 668 4.63 -16.98 -0.81
C THR A 668 3.11 -17.03 -1.15
N ARG A 669 2.32 -15.95 -1.01
CA ARG A 669 0.85 -16.03 -0.80
C ARG A 669 0.06 -14.82 -1.33
N LEU A 670 -0.97 -15.09 -2.13
CA LEU A 670 -1.56 -14.16 -3.11
C LEU A 670 -3.11 -14.14 -3.09
N ARG A 671 -3.78 -12.98 -2.85
CA ARG A 671 -4.99 -12.48 -3.59
C ARG A 671 -6.13 -11.95 -2.64
N ASP A 672 -7.20 -11.16 -2.92
CA ASP A 672 -7.96 -10.59 -4.09
C ASP A 672 -8.73 -9.23 -3.76
N LEU A 673 -9.86 -8.82 -4.42
CA LEU A 673 -10.36 -7.39 -4.63
C LEU A 673 -11.92 -7.17 -4.55
N PRO A 674 -12.62 -6.02 -4.91
CA PRO A 674 -12.31 -4.76 -5.68
C PRO A 674 -12.64 -3.39 -4.95
N VAL A 675 -12.87 -2.15 -5.49
CA VAL A 675 -13.36 -1.50 -6.77
C VAL A 675 -12.81 -0.04 -6.97
N VAL A 676 -12.93 0.60 -8.18
CA VAL A 676 -12.40 1.96 -8.51
C VAL A 676 -13.39 2.94 -9.18
N GLU A 677 -13.35 4.23 -8.79
CA GLU A 677 -13.81 5.40 -9.57
C GLU A 677 -12.84 6.61 -9.47
N ARG A 678 -12.97 7.56 -10.42
CA ARG A 678 -12.26 8.85 -10.63
C ARG A 678 -11.04 9.15 -9.73
N GLN A 679 -9.84 8.89 -10.24
CA GLN A 679 -8.57 9.22 -9.59
C GLN A 679 -8.18 10.70 -9.73
N ASN A 680 -8.25 11.46 -8.65
CA ASN A 680 -7.48 12.70 -8.51
C ASN A 680 -6.04 12.35 -8.08
N GLN A 681 -5.21 11.95 -9.05
CA GLN A 681 -3.78 11.64 -8.87
C GLN A 681 -3.07 12.77 -8.10
N THR A 682 -2.13 12.49 -7.20
CA THR A 682 -1.28 13.53 -6.56
C THR A 682 0.17 13.09 -6.45
N SER A 683 0.71 12.71 -7.60
CA SER A 683 2.09 12.27 -7.74
C SER A 683 3.10 13.36 -7.36
N THR A 684 4.30 12.88 -7.06
CA THR A 684 5.46 13.52 -6.41
C THR A 684 6.06 14.76 -7.09
N VAL A 685 5.41 15.31 -8.10
CA VAL A 685 5.94 16.41 -8.92
C VAL A 685 5.70 17.80 -8.30
N ASP A 686 5.25 17.84 -7.04
CA ASP A 686 5.16 19.03 -6.16
C ASP A 686 6.49 19.84 -6.08
N THR A 687 7.63 19.29 -6.51
CA THR A 687 8.94 19.98 -6.59
C THR A 687 9.25 20.66 -7.93
N PHE A 688 8.51 20.40 -9.02
CA PHE A 688 8.84 20.97 -10.34
C PHE A 688 8.13 22.31 -10.54
N THR A 689 8.75 23.39 -10.06
CA THR A 689 8.09 24.70 -10.07
C THR A 689 7.91 25.25 -11.49
N LEU A 690 6.84 26.01 -11.74
CA LEU A 690 6.66 26.71 -13.03
C LEU A 690 7.85 27.65 -13.33
N LYS A 691 8.53 28.14 -12.30
CA LYS A 691 9.76 28.95 -12.41
C LYS A 691 10.88 28.19 -13.11
N ASP A 692 10.97 26.87 -12.92
CA ASP A 692 11.96 26.00 -13.57
C ASP A 692 11.53 25.63 -14.99
N ALA A 693 10.24 25.39 -15.24
CA ALA A 693 9.69 25.22 -16.59
C ALA A 693 9.91 26.47 -17.47
N ILE A 694 9.70 27.67 -16.92
CA ILE A 694 9.99 28.95 -17.59
C ILE A 694 11.50 29.16 -17.79
N LYS A 695 12.34 28.71 -16.85
CA LYS A 695 13.81 28.78 -16.93
C LYS A 695 14.41 27.78 -17.93
N ALA A 696 13.71 26.68 -18.21
CA ALA A 696 13.94 25.79 -19.35
C ALA A 696 13.35 26.32 -20.67
N GLY A 697 13.04 27.62 -20.73
CA GLY A 697 12.21 28.26 -21.75
C GLY A 697 12.65 28.08 -23.20
N LYS A 698 12.11 27.02 -23.83
CA LYS A 698 11.69 26.95 -25.25
C LYS A 698 10.94 25.67 -25.61
N TYR A 699 11.00 24.63 -24.77
CA TYR A 699 10.39 23.33 -25.05
C TYR A 699 9.64 22.79 -23.83
N VAL A 700 8.41 23.26 -23.60
CA VAL A 700 7.43 22.53 -22.77
C VAL A 700 6.87 21.40 -23.64
N SER A 701 7.59 20.28 -23.66
CA SER A 701 7.38 19.18 -24.62
C SER A 701 6.53 18.03 -24.08
N SER A 702 6.35 17.91 -22.76
CA SER A 702 5.59 16.84 -22.12
C SER A 702 4.30 17.35 -21.46
N TRP A 703 3.34 16.45 -21.26
CA TRP A 703 1.98 16.77 -20.79
C TRP A 703 1.93 17.01 -19.27
N GLU A 704 2.81 16.33 -18.52
CA GLU A 704 2.92 16.44 -17.07
C GLU A 704 3.23 17.89 -16.67
N GLN A 705 4.13 18.54 -17.40
CA GLN A 705 4.51 19.94 -17.17
C GLN A 705 3.34 20.93 -17.27
N TRP A 706 2.30 20.63 -18.06
CA TRP A 706 1.09 21.45 -18.15
C TRP A 706 0.11 21.19 -16.99
N CYS A 707 0.02 19.95 -16.50
CA CYS A 707 -0.83 19.59 -15.35
C CYS A 707 -0.45 20.36 -14.08
N LEU A 708 0.86 20.52 -13.88
CA LEU A 708 1.46 21.02 -12.64
C LEU A 708 1.28 22.53 -12.48
N ALA A 709 1.37 23.25 -13.60
CA ALA A 709 1.04 24.67 -13.67
C ALA A 709 -0.43 24.96 -13.29
N TYR A 710 -1.35 24.00 -13.50
CA TYR A 710 -2.76 24.19 -13.14
C TYR A 710 -3.03 23.93 -11.64
N ARG A 711 -2.31 22.99 -11.04
CA ARG A 711 -2.59 22.46 -9.69
C ARG A 711 -2.06 23.31 -8.53
N GLY A 712 -1.05 24.15 -8.75
CA GLY A 712 -0.33 24.84 -7.67
C GLY A 712 -1.12 25.87 -6.85
N GLY A 713 -2.39 26.14 -7.16
CA GLY A 713 -3.28 27.07 -6.42
C GLY A 713 -2.93 28.56 -6.51
N GLU A 714 -1.64 28.91 -6.67
CA GLU A 714 -1.17 30.28 -6.77
C GLU A 714 -1.75 31.03 -7.98
N SER A 715 -2.37 32.19 -7.70
CA SER A 715 -2.97 33.05 -8.74
C SER A 715 -2.00 33.58 -9.80
N LYS A 716 -0.68 33.44 -9.58
CA LYS A 716 0.35 33.76 -10.56
C LYS A 716 0.56 32.61 -11.57
N VAL A 717 0.68 31.39 -11.08
CA VAL A 717 0.92 30.18 -11.89
C VAL A 717 -0.26 29.96 -12.85
N LYS A 718 -1.51 30.13 -12.36
CA LYS A 718 -2.71 30.13 -13.21
C LYS A 718 -2.64 31.17 -14.34
N LYS A 719 -2.21 32.41 -14.08
CA LYS A 719 -2.11 33.48 -15.09
C LYS A 719 -1.01 33.24 -16.13
N GLU A 720 0.12 32.69 -15.70
CA GLU A 720 1.23 32.35 -16.61
C GLU A 720 0.87 31.15 -17.50
N LEU A 721 0.09 30.19 -16.98
CA LEU A 721 -0.53 29.11 -17.76
C LEU A 721 -1.61 29.64 -18.74
N GLU A 722 -2.52 30.51 -18.29
CA GLU A 722 -3.53 31.15 -19.16
C GLU A 722 -2.87 31.95 -20.29
N LYS A 723 -1.76 32.63 -20.01
CA LYS A 723 -0.94 33.29 -21.02
C LYS A 723 -0.36 32.29 -22.02
N ALA A 724 0.22 31.18 -21.55
CA ALA A 724 0.79 30.15 -22.42
C ALA A 724 -0.28 29.46 -23.30
N ILE A 725 -1.48 29.22 -22.79
CA ILE A 725 -2.62 28.70 -23.59
C ILE A 725 -2.98 29.71 -24.68
N ARG A 726 -3.10 31.00 -24.36
CA ARG A 726 -3.40 32.06 -25.35
C ARG A 726 -2.30 32.24 -26.39
N GLU A 727 -1.03 32.27 -25.98
CA GLU A 727 0.11 32.38 -26.92
C GLU A 727 0.19 31.15 -27.83
N THR A 728 -0.15 29.95 -27.31
CA THR A 728 -0.26 28.74 -28.12
C THR A 728 -1.41 28.85 -29.13
N ALA A 729 -2.61 29.24 -28.69
CA ALA A 729 -3.77 29.42 -29.57
C ALA A 729 -3.51 30.45 -30.69
N ILE A 730 -2.89 31.59 -30.35
CA ILE A 730 -2.48 32.62 -31.33
C ILE A 730 -1.48 32.05 -32.35
N GLY A 731 -0.49 31.25 -31.92
CA GLY A 731 0.44 30.57 -32.84
C GLY A 731 -0.24 29.52 -33.74
N MET A 732 -1.29 28.86 -33.24
CA MET A 732 -2.11 27.93 -34.05
C MET A 732 -3.00 28.69 -35.05
N GLU A 733 -3.50 29.88 -34.69
CA GLU A 733 -4.21 30.77 -35.62
C GLU A 733 -3.29 31.38 -36.68
N ALA A 734 -2.03 31.69 -36.32
CA ALA A 734 -1.01 32.17 -37.24
C ALA A 734 -0.47 31.09 -38.21
N GLY A 735 -0.64 29.80 -37.87
CA GLY A 735 -0.13 28.67 -38.64
C GLY A 735 1.35 28.35 -38.40
N ASP A 736 1.91 28.77 -37.27
CA ASP A 736 3.35 28.61 -36.93
C ASP A 736 3.77 27.15 -36.63
N TYR A 737 2.82 26.21 -36.55
CA TYR A 737 3.06 24.81 -36.18
C TYR A 737 2.93 23.87 -37.39
N ASN A 738 3.85 22.91 -37.51
CA ASN A 738 3.66 21.80 -38.42
C ASN A 738 2.51 20.88 -37.96
N ARG A 739 1.92 20.15 -38.90
CA ARG A 739 0.76 19.27 -38.71
C ARG A 739 0.87 18.34 -37.49
N ASN A 740 1.98 17.63 -37.34
CA ASN A 740 2.13 16.66 -36.25
C ASN A 740 2.20 17.36 -34.89
N ARG A 741 2.91 18.50 -34.82
CA ARG A 741 2.95 19.32 -33.60
C ARG A 741 1.59 19.95 -33.28
N LEU A 742 0.79 20.29 -34.29
CA LEU A 742 -0.58 20.76 -34.10
C LEU A 742 -1.46 19.67 -33.44
N VAL A 743 -1.39 18.43 -33.93
CA VAL A 743 -2.11 17.28 -33.35
C VAL A 743 -1.68 17.00 -31.90
N GLU A 744 -0.37 17.01 -31.62
CA GLU A 744 0.16 16.91 -30.24
C GLU A 744 -0.40 18.00 -29.31
N ILE A 745 -0.44 19.25 -29.80
CA ILE A 745 -0.99 20.38 -29.04
C ILE A 745 -2.48 20.16 -28.78
N VAL A 746 -3.29 19.81 -29.79
CA VAL A 746 -4.74 19.59 -29.60
C VAL A 746 -5.01 18.45 -28.63
N ILE A 747 -4.25 17.35 -28.68
CA ILE A 747 -4.32 16.28 -27.69
C ILE A 747 -4.06 16.84 -26.28
N ALA A 748 -3.00 17.63 -26.07
CA ALA A 748 -2.75 18.27 -24.78
C ALA A 748 -3.88 19.21 -24.35
N LEU A 749 -4.40 20.04 -25.27
CA LEU A 749 -5.54 20.93 -25.02
C LEU A 749 -6.81 20.17 -24.60
N THR A 750 -7.11 19.00 -25.20
CA THR A 750 -8.25 18.17 -24.77
C THR A 750 -8.10 17.63 -23.35
N ARG A 751 -6.87 17.30 -22.92
CA ARG A 751 -6.61 16.89 -21.54
C ARG A 751 -6.71 18.08 -20.56
N ILE A 752 -6.28 19.29 -20.96
CA ILE A 752 -6.51 20.53 -20.17
C ILE A 752 -8.01 20.82 -20.03
N TYR A 753 -8.79 20.66 -21.10
CA TYR A 753 -10.24 20.90 -21.08
C TYR A 753 -10.98 20.08 -20.01
N TYR A 754 -10.50 18.86 -19.73
CA TYR A 754 -11.10 17.99 -18.69
C TYR A 754 -10.94 18.55 -17.27
N VAL A 755 -9.85 19.27 -16.97
CA VAL A 755 -9.56 19.83 -15.64
C VAL A 755 -9.89 21.32 -15.50
N TYR A 756 -10.06 22.04 -16.61
CA TYR A 756 -10.25 23.50 -16.61
C TYR A 756 -11.74 23.89 -16.49
N GLU A 757 -12.10 24.74 -15.53
CA GLU A 757 -13.50 25.15 -15.28
C GLU A 757 -13.80 26.66 -15.49
N ASP A 758 -12.82 27.48 -15.88
CA ASP A 758 -13.04 28.92 -16.06
C ASP A 758 -13.72 29.27 -17.39
N LYS A 759 -14.13 30.53 -17.57
CA LYS A 759 -14.93 31.03 -18.71
C LYS A 759 -14.28 30.83 -20.08
N SER A 760 -12.96 30.70 -20.14
CA SER A 760 -12.22 30.34 -21.36
C SER A 760 -12.33 28.85 -21.75
N LYS A 761 -13.08 28.01 -21.01
CA LYS A 761 -13.36 26.61 -21.38
C LYS A 761 -14.03 26.50 -22.76
N GLU A 762 -14.92 27.42 -23.13
CA GLU A 762 -15.56 27.46 -24.45
C GLU A 762 -14.64 28.03 -25.56
N GLU A 763 -13.66 28.87 -25.19
CA GLU A 763 -12.61 29.34 -26.11
C GLU A 763 -11.64 28.20 -26.44
N LEU A 764 -11.31 27.38 -25.44
CA LEU A 764 -10.55 26.14 -25.57
C LEU A 764 -11.33 25.09 -26.41
N ALA A 765 -12.63 24.92 -26.15
CA ALA A 765 -13.52 24.05 -26.93
C ALA A 765 -13.50 24.39 -28.43
N LYS A 766 -13.71 25.67 -28.78
CA LYS A 766 -13.71 26.13 -30.18
C LYS A 766 -12.39 25.92 -30.91
N ASN A 767 -11.27 26.06 -30.20
CA ASN A 767 -9.95 25.75 -30.77
C ASN A 767 -9.81 24.25 -31.05
N ILE A 768 -10.19 23.38 -30.10
CA ILE A 768 -10.17 21.92 -30.33
C ILE A 768 -11.12 21.54 -31.48
N GLU A 769 -12.34 22.09 -31.50
CA GLU A 769 -13.35 21.89 -32.56
C GLU A 769 -12.82 22.30 -33.94
N LYS A 770 -12.19 23.47 -34.07
CA LYS A 770 -11.55 23.92 -35.32
C LYS A 770 -10.56 22.87 -35.84
N TYR A 771 -9.56 22.49 -35.03
CA TYR A 771 -8.50 21.60 -35.51
C TYR A 771 -8.93 20.14 -35.66
N ALA A 772 -9.95 19.69 -34.91
CA ALA A 772 -10.62 18.42 -35.18
C ALA A 772 -11.31 18.42 -36.55
N ASN A 773 -12.03 19.50 -36.88
CA ASN A 773 -12.64 19.66 -38.20
C ASN A 773 -11.59 19.78 -39.31
N ASP A 774 -10.46 20.46 -39.09
CA ASP A 774 -9.36 20.56 -40.06
C ASP A 774 -8.78 19.16 -40.39
N VAL A 775 -8.46 18.34 -39.39
CA VAL A 775 -7.90 16.96 -39.55
C VAL A 775 -8.94 15.94 -40.04
N LEU A 776 -10.23 16.21 -39.85
CA LEU A 776 -11.33 15.43 -40.44
C LEU A 776 -11.45 15.69 -41.95
N ASN A 777 -11.29 16.94 -42.38
CA ASN A 777 -11.44 17.36 -43.79
C ASN A 777 -10.14 17.25 -44.63
N GLU A 778 -9.02 16.86 -44.00
CA GLU A 778 -7.71 16.82 -44.64
C GLU A 778 -7.58 15.69 -45.67
N LYS A 779 -6.96 16.00 -46.82
CA LYS A 779 -6.84 15.07 -47.96
C LYS A 779 -5.54 14.27 -48.00
N GLU A 780 -4.52 14.68 -47.25
CA GLU A 780 -3.24 13.96 -47.19
C GLU A 780 -3.24 13.00 -46.01
N ALA A 781 -3.08 11.69 -46.29
CA ALA A 781 -3.11 10.67 -45.26
C ALA A 781 -1.76 10.62 -44.49
N PRO A 782 -1.76 10.70 -43.15
CA PRO A 782 -0.55 10.51 -42.35
C PRO A 782 0.02 9.09 -42.51
N LYS A 783 1.27 8.91 -42.07
CA LYS A 783 2.01 7.64 -42.15
C LYS A 783 2.59 7.25 -40.79
N GLY A 784 2.66 5.95 -40.52
CA GLY A 784 3.09 5.41 -39.23
C GLY A 784 2.17 5.84 -38.07
N VAL A 785 2.72 5.92 -36.86
CA VAL A 785 2.01 6.28 -35.61
C VAL A 785 1.21 7.59 -35.69
N ASN A 786 1.51 8.48 -36.64
CA ASN A 786 0.72 9.69 -36.90
C ASN A 786 -0.74 9.37 -37.28
N ILE A 787 -1.03 8.18 -37.83
CA ILE A 787 -2.42 7.71 -38.08
C ILE A 787 -3.15 7.46 -36.75
N LEU A 788 -2.46 6.92 -35.74
CA LEU A 788 -3.01 6.83 -34.38
C LEU A 788 -3.13 8.21 -33.73
N ARG A 789 -2.14 9.10 -33.82
CA ARG A 789 -2.24 10.45 -33.23
C ARG A 789 -3.40 11.26 -33.82
N ASP A 790 -3.63 11.17 -35.12
CA ASP A 790 -4.85 11.69 -35.77
C ASP A 790 -6.13 11.10 -35.18
N GLY A 791 -6.22 9.77 -35.11
CA GLY A 791 -7.41 9.08 -34.61
C GLY A 791 -7.67 9.39 -33.14
N GLU A 792 -6.62 9.47 -32.34
CA GLU A 792 -6.65 9.80 -30.92
C GLU A 792 -7.26 11.18 -30.70
N MET A 793 -6.81 12.18 -31.48
CA MET A 793 -7.34 13.55 -31.42
C MET A 793 -8.82 13.63 -31.83
N LEU A 794 -9.20 12.92 -32.90
CA LEU A 794 -10.59 12.89 -33.39
C LEU A 794 -11.53 12.15 -32.42
N ILE A 795 -11.10 11.01 -31.85
CA ILE A 795 -11.84 10.26 -30.83
C ILE A 795 -11.98 11.11 -29.56
N ARG A 796 -10.91 11.75 -29.08
CA ARG A 796 -10.97 12.67 -27.91
C ARG A 796 -11.99 13.78 -28.11
N TYR A 797 -12.00 14.44 -29.27
CA TYR A 797 -13.01 15.46 -29.57
C TYR A 797 -14.42 14.87 -29.59
N GLY A 798 -14.61 13.72 -30.26
CA GLY A 798 -15.91 13.05 -30.33
C GLY A 798 -16.47 12.58 -28.98
N ILE A 799 -15.62 12.23 -28.02
CA ILE A 799 -16.01 11.84 -26.65
C ILE A 799 -16.28 13.06 -25.76
N LEU A 800 -15.47 14.12 -25.88
CA LEU A 800 -15.52 15.27 -24.97
C LEU A 800 -16.56 16.34 -25.34
N PHE A 801 -17.01 16.35 -26.61
CA PHE A 801 -17.94 17.34 -27.13
C PHE A 801 -19.12 16.70 -27.88
N PRO A 802 -19.80 15.67 -27.33
CA PRO A 802 -20.79 14.86 -28.04
C PRO A 802 -22.04 15.64 -28.50
N GLU A 803 -22.21 16.87 -28.02
CA GLU A 803 -23.27 17.80 -28.45
C GLU A 803 -22.95 18.57 -29.75
N ARG A 804 -21.69 18.58 -30.21
CA ARG A 804 -21.27 19.28 -31.44
C ARG A 804 -21.63 18.45 -32.68
N SER A 805 -22.03 19.13 -33.75
CA SER A 805 -22.53 18.46 -34.96
C SER A 805 -21.51 17.57 -35.67
N SER A 806 -20.21 17.86 -35.58
CA SER A 806 -19.14 17.03 -36.16
C SER A 806 -18.56 16.00 -35.18
N ALA A 807 -18.94 16.01 -33.89
CA ALA A 807 -18.34 15.13 -32.89
C ALA A 807 -18.49 13.65 -33.21
N LYS A 808 -19.67 13.23 -33.68
CA LYS A 808 -19.90 11.86 -34.14
C LYS A 808 -19.05 11.53 -35.38
N GLU A 809 -18.98 12.43 -36.35
CA GLU A 809 -18.21 12.21 -37.59
C GLU A 809 -16.71 12.08 -37.30
N CYS A 810 -16.18 12.90 -36.39
CA CYS A 810 -14.83 12.76 -35.84
C CYS A 810 -14.64 11.44 -35.10
N LEU A 811 -15.59 11.02 -34.25
CA LEU A 811 -15.49 9.76 -33.51
C LEU A 811 -15.43 8.55 -34.45
N ASP A 812 -16.36 8.47 -35.40
CA ASP A 812 -16.44 7.40 -36.40
C ASP A 812 -15.18 7.39 -37.29
N ALA A 813 -14.73 8.55 -37.80
CA ALA A 813 -13.53 8.67 -38.62
C ALA A 813 -12.23 8.35 -37.84
N GLY A 814 -12.15 8.72 -36.57
CA GLY A 814 -11.02 8.39 -35.70
C GLY A 814 -10.91 6.88 -35.45
N TRP A 815 -12.04 6.20 -35.26
CA TRP A 815 -12.06 4.73 -35.20
C TRP A 815 -11.68 4.08 -36.53
N GLU A 816 -12.06 4.63 -37.69
CA GLU A 816 -11.56 4.12 -38.98
C GLU A 816 -10.04 4.29 -39.12
N LYS A 817 -9.45 5.41 -38.63
CA LYS A 817 -7.99 5.58 -38.59
C LYS A 817 -7.32 4.53 -37.69
N PHE A 818 -7.88 4.23 -36.51
CA PHE A 818 -7.39 3.18 -35.61
C PHE A 818 -7.46 1.78 -36.26
N LYS A 819 -8.63 1.39 -36.77
CA LYS A 819 -8.85 0.08 -37.41
C LYS A 819 -7.93 -0.12 -38.61
N LYS A 820 -7.77 0.91 -39.44
CA LYS A 820 -6.81 0.91 -40.55
C LYS A 820 -5.38 0.72 -40.06
N TYR A 821 -4.94 1.50 -39.06
CA TYR A 821 -3.58 1.44 -38.54
C TYR A 821 -3.24 0.05 -37.99
N LEU A 822 -4.10 -0.51 -37.14
CA LEU A 822 -3.88 -1.82 -36.55
C LEU A 822 -3.78 -2.90 -37.64
N LYS A 823 -4.73 -2.90 -38.59
CA LYS A 823 -4.78 -3.85 -39.72
C LYS A 823 -3.59 -3.75 -40.68
N GLU A 824 -3.00 -2.56 -40.83
CA GLU A 824 -1.86 -2.35 -41.74
C GLU A 824 -0.51 -2.68 -41.09
N ASN A 825 -0.39 -2.66 -39.75
CA ASN A 825 0.91 -2.66 -39.06
C ASN A 825 1.11 -3.82 -38.07
N PHE A 826 0.03 -4.37 -37.51
CA PHE A 826 0.03 -5.53 -36.62
C PHE A 826 -0.44 -6.80 -37.32
N ASN A 827 0.06 -7.96 -36.88
CA ASN A 827 -0.43 -9.27 -37.27
C ASN A 827 -1.46 -9.82 -36.26
N ALA A 828 -1.99 -11.03 -36.46
CA ALA A 828 -3.03 -11.60 -35.60
C ALA A 828 -2.53 -11.95 -34.18
N GLU A 829 -1.21 -11.95 -33.98
CA GLU A 829 -0.52 -12.21 -32.72
C GLU A 829 -0.16 -10.94 -31.93
N GLY A 830 -0.42 -9.74 -32.48
CA GLY A 830 -0.13 -8.46 -31.83
C GLY A 830 1.30 -7.94 -32.01
N PHE A 831 2.07 -8.44 -32.98
CA PHE A 831 3.43 -7.96 -33.28
C PHE A 831 3.41 -6.81 -34.29
N ASP A 832 3.94 -5.65 -33.89
CA ASP A 832 4.20 -4.50 -34.77
C ASP A 832 5.44 -4.73 -35.64
N LYS A 833 5.29 -4.52 -36.95
CA LYS A 833 6.39 -4.59 -37.93
C LYS A 833 7.45 -3.48 -37.81
N TYR A 834 7.16 -2.35 -37.15
CA TYR A 834 8.10 -1.24 -36.94
C TYR A 834 8.93 -1.35 -35.65
N ARG A 835 8.49 -2.20 -34.73
CA ARG A 835 9.07 -2.48 -33.40
C ARG A 835 9.06 -1.26 -32.47
N ASP A 836 7.95 -0.50 -32.48
CA ASP A 836 7.59 0.55 -31.50
C ASP A 836 6.30 0.27 -30.68
N PRO A 837 5.90 -1.00 -30.39
CA PRO A 837 4.58 -1.30 -29.82
C PRO A 837 4.28 -0.65 -28.45
N ILE A 838 5.29 -0.18 -27.69
CA ILE A 838 5.06 0.55 -26.44
C ILE A 838 4.47 1.97 -26.70
N GLU A 839 4.83 2.63 -27.80
CA GLU A 839 4.27 3.95 -28.12
C GLU A 839 2.82 3.82 -28.64
N ASP A 840 2.53 2.77 -29.41
CA ASP A 840 1.17 2.47 -29.86
C ASP A 840 0.26 2.09 -28.68
N ILE A 841 0.72 1.23 -27.76
CA ILE A 841 -0.12 0.78 -26.64
C ILE A 841 -0.42 1.90 -25.63
N LYS A 842 0.48 2.87 -25.50
CA LYS A 842 0.27 4.13 -24.77
C LYS A 842 -0.89 4.93 -25.33
N ILE A 843 -1.01 5.03 -26.65
CA ILE A 843 -2.14 5.73 -27.31
C ILE A 843 -3.44 4.94 -27.13
N LEU A 844 -3.40 3.64 -27.43
CA LEU A 844 -4.58 2.77 -27.43
C LEU A 844 -5.22 2.69 -26.03
N THR A 845 -4.43 2.36 -25.00
CA THR A 845 -4.96 2.21 -23.62
C THR A 845 -5.41 3.54 -23.01
N GLU A 846 -4.82 4.69 -23.37
CA GLU A 846 -5.34 5.98 -22.90
C GLU A 846 -6.70 6.32 -23.54
N ILE A 847 -6.90 5.96 -24.81
CA ILE A 847 -8.20 6.09 -25.47
C ILE A 847 -9.24 5.11 -24.91
N GLU A 848 -8.89 3.85 -24.67
CA GLU A 848 -9.80 2.88 -24.04
C GLU A 848 -10.23 3.34 -22.63
N ARG A 849 -9.29 3.86 -21.83
CA ARG A 849 -9.60 4.49 -20.53
C ARG A 849 -10.57 5.66 -20.68
N LEU A 850 -10.33 6.55 -21.65
CA LEU A 850 -11.22 7.67 -21.92
C LEU A 850 -12.62 7.21 -22.36
N CYS A 851 -12.71 6.13 -23.14
CA CYS A 851 -13.97 5.52 -23.53
C CYS A 851 -14.73 4.95 -22.32
N LEU A 852 -14.06 4.17 -21.46
CA LEU A 852 -14.64 3.60 -20.24
C LEU A 852 -15.13 4.67 -19.25
N ILE A 853 -14.44 5.80 -19.15
CA ILE A 853 -14.82 6.92 -18.25
C ILE A 853 -16.09 7.64 -18.72
N ASN A 854 -16.45 7.55 -20.02
CA ASN A 854 -17.57 8.27 -20.63
C ASN A 854 -18.63 7.33 -21.25
N ASP A 855 -18.61 6.04 -20.90
CA ASP A 855 -19.51 4.98 -21.42
C ASP A 855 -19.57 4.88 -22.96
N VAL A 856 -18.44 5.14 -23.62
CA VAL A 856 -18.33 5.09 -25.10
C VAL A 856 -17.86 3.71 -25.54
N LYS A 857 -18.61 3.09 -26.45
CA LYS A 857 -18.30 1.75 -26.96
C LYS A 857 -17.05 1.76 -27.86
N ILE A 858 -16.02 1.03 -27.43
CA ILE A 858 -14.81 0.74 -28.21
C ILE A 858 -15.15 -0.29 -29.31
N PRO A 859 -14.61 -0.17 -30.54
CA PRO A 859 -14.75 -1.21 -31.57
C PRO A 859 -14.06 -2.52 -31.15
N GLU A 860 -14.77 -3.63 -31.29
CA GLU A 860 -14.35 -4.98 -30.86
C GLU A 860 -12.97 -5.41 -31.39
N GLU A 861 -12.66 -5.05 -32.65
CA GLU A 861 -11.39 -5.35 -33.30
C GLU A 861 -10.21 -4.51 -32.76
N VAL A 862 -10.46 -3.28 -32.31
CA VAL A 862 -9.47 -2.44 -31.62
C VAL A 862 -9.20 -2.98 -30.22
N PHE A 863 -10.27 -3.29 -29.48
CA PHE A 863 -10.20 -3.81 -28.11
C PHE A 863 -9.42 -5.13 -28.04
N LYS A 864 -9.74 -6.10 -28.92
CA LYS A 864 -9.04 -7.38 -28.98
C LYS A 864 -7.60 -7.28 -29.47
N MET A 865 -7.29 -6.41 -30.41
CA MET A 865 -5.91 -6.21 -30.84
C MET A 865 -5.07 -5.59 -29.72
N THR A 866 -5.62 -4.60 -29.00
CA THR A 866 -4.95 -3.92 -27.89
C THR A 866 -4.63 -4.90 -26.75
N GLU A 867 -5.55 -5.81 -26.40
CA GLU A 867 -5.26 -6.93 -25.48
C GLU A 867 -4.13 -7.85 -25.99
N LYS A 868 -4.12 -8.18 -27.30
CA LYS A 868 -3.10 -9.06 -27.89
C LYS A 868 -1.70 -8.44 -27.88
N VAL A 869 -1.59 -7.14 -28.16
CA VAL A 869 -0.32 -6.41 -28.06
C VAL A 869 0.19 -6.41 -26.61
N LEU A 870 -0.67 -6.15 -25.62
CA LEU A 870 -0.29 -6.23 -24.20
C LEU A 870 0.17 -7.64 -23.80
N GLU A 871 -0.54 -8.69 -24.26
CA GLU A 871 -0.14 -10.08 -24.02
C GLU A 871 1.24 -10.39 -24.61
N LEU A 872 1.51 -10.00 -25.87
CA LEU A 872 2.82 -10.16 -26.48
C LEU A 872 3.92 -9.43 -25.69
N LEU A 873 3.69 -8.18 -25.30
CA LEU A 873 4.67 -7.37 -24.56
C LEU A 873 4.92 -7.92 -23.16
N MET A 874 3.88 -8.46 -22.49
CA MET A 874 4.02 -9.17 -21.22
C MET A 874 4.94 -10.38 -21.39
N TYR A 875 4.64 -11.30 -22.31
CA TYR A 875 5.48 -12.48 -22.55
C TYR A 875 6.90 -12.12 -22.98
N CYS A 876 7.11 -10.99 -23.65
CA CYS A 876 8.43 -10.50 -24.07
C CYS A 876 9.12 -9.55 -23.07
N SER A 877 8.57 -9.38 -21.85
CA SER A 877 9.16 -8.55 -20.81
C SER A 877 10.31 -9.25 -20.08
N ASN A 878 11.38 -8.51 -19.84
CA ASN A 878 12.47 -8.84 -18.92
C ASN A 878 11.97 -8.81 -17.45
N PRO A 879 12.70 -9.40 -16.49
CA PRO A 879 12.29 -9.36 -15.08
C PRO A 879 12.15 -7.94 -14.51
N ASP A 880 12.99 -7.01 -14.97
CA ASP A 880 12.95 -5.59 -14.62
C ASP A 880 11.72 -4.82 -15.18
N GLY A 881 10.90 -5.45 -16.03
CA GLY A 881 9.72 -4.88 -16.67
C GLY A 881 9.97 -4.17 -18.01
N THR A 882 11.24 -4.04 -18.44
CA THR A 882 11.57 -3.57 -19.81
C THR A 882 11.21 -4.63 -20.84
N VAL A 883 10.80 -4.23 -22.04
CA VAL A 883 10.59 -5.18 -23.15
C VAL A 883 11.91 -5.46 -23.87
N SER A 884 12.07 -6.69 -24.37
CA SER A 884 13.21 -7.06 -25.21
C SER A 884 13.30 -6.19 -26.47
N GLU A 885 14.53 -5.76 -26.83
CA GLU A 885 14.84 -5.09 -28.10
C GLU A 885 14.39 -5.87 -29.34
N VAL A 886 14.25 -7.19 -29.22
CA VAL A 886 13.73 -8.07 -30.28
C VAL A 886 12.33 -7.64 -30.71
N VAL A 887 11.52 -7.12 -29.79
CA VAL A 887 10.12 -6.72 -29.99
C VAL A 887 9.93 -5.20 -29.96
N ASP A 888 10.55 -4.47 -29.04
CA ASP A 888 10.44 -3.01 -28.93
C ASP A 888 11.83 -2.36 -28.86
N LYS A 889 12.15 -1.48 -29.82
CA LYS A 889 13.49 -0.88 -29.94
C LYS A 889 13.80 0.21 -28.91
N THR A 890 12.81 0.65 -28.12
CA THR A 890 12.96 1.73 -27.15
C THR A 890 13.48 1.26 -25.79
N LYS A 891 13.39 -0.05 -25.48
CA LYS A 891 13.68 -0.64 -24.15
C LYS A 891 12.86 -0.03 -22.99
N GLN A 892 11.73 0.62 -23.29
CA GLN A 892 10.85 1.16 -22.25
C GLN A 892 10.26 0.06 -21.37
N ASN A 893 9.84 0.46 -20.17
CA ASN A 893 9.14 -0.41 -19.23
C ASN A 893 7.64 -0.49 -19.58
N VAL A 894 7.09 -1.71 -19.59
CA VAL A 894 5.68 -1.93 -19.97
C VAL A 894 4.74 -2.03 -18.76
N ARG A 895 5.25 -1.95 -17.53
CA ARG A 895 4.45 -2.13 -16.30
C ARG A 895 3.26 -1.17 -16.22
N GLU A 896 3.40 0.10 -16.58
CA GLU A 896 2.29 1.07 -16.60
C GLU A 896 1.15 0.61 -17.54
N TRP A 897 1.49 0.10 -18.73
CA TRP A 897 0.52 -0.32 -19.74
C TRP A 897 -0.14 -1.66 -19.40
N LEU A 898 0.61 -2.61 -18.83
CA LEU A 898 0.04 -3.86 -18.29
C LEU A 898 -0.86 -3.60 -17.08
N TYR A 899 -0.55 -2.61 -16.24
CA TYR A 899 -1.43 -2.17 -15.16
C TYR A 899 -2.78 -1.68 -15.73
N TRP A 900 -2.75 -0.78 -16.72
CA TRP A 900 -3.97 -0.30 -17.36
C TRP A 900 -4.74 -1.42 -18.06
N GLY A 901 -4.06 -2.28 -18.82
CA GLY A 901 -4.66 -3.47 -19.43
C GLY A 901 -5.31 -4.39 -18.39
N GLY A 902 -4.66 -4.63 -17.26
CA GLY A 902 -5.22 -5.41 -16.15
C GLY A 902 -6.49 -4.81 -15.54
N LYS A 903 -6.60 -3.48 -15.50
CA LYS A 903 -7.83 -2.77 -15.08
C LYS A 903 -8.92 -2.76 -16.16
N ILE A 904 -8.54 -2.70 -17.44
CA ILE A 904 -9.44 -2.70 -18.61
C ILE A 904 -10.03 -4.11 -18.83
N TYR A 905 -9.18 -5.08 -19.20
CA TYR A 905 -9.58 -6.44 -19.60
C TYR A 905 -9.80 -7.41 -18.43
N LYS A 906 -9.61 -6.94 -17.18
CA LYS A 906 -9.64 -7.77 -15.95
C LYS A 906 -8.58 -8.90 -15.95
N ARG A 907 -7.50 -8.72 -16.72
CA ARG A 907 -6.38 -9.65 -16.84
C ARG A 907 -5.51 -9.60 -15.58
N ALA A 908 -5.70 -10.59 -14.71
CA ALA A 908 -4.92 -10.76 -13.50
C ALA A 908 -3.42 -10.99 -13.80
N ASP A 909 -3.09 -11.68 -14.89
CA ASP A 909 -1.70 -11.91 -15.31
C ASP A 909 -0.99 -10.62 -15.76
N PHE A 910 -1.69 -9.70 -16.43
CA PHE A 910 -1.15 -8.37 -16.73
C PHE A 910 -0.83 -7.60 -15.44
N ARG A 911 -1.71 -7.66 -14.43
CA ARG A 911 -1.45 -7.06 -13.10
C ARG A 911 -0.20 -7.65 -12.42
N TYR A 912 0.16 -8.91 -12.69
CA TYR A 912 1.29 -9.56 -12.00
C TYR A 912 2.60 -9.00 -12.51
N VAL A 913 2.72 -8.93 -13.83
CA VAL A 913 3.90 -8.33 -14.47
C VAL A 913 3.95 -6.83 -14.19
N SER A 914 2.80 -6.13 -14.13
CA SER A 914 2.78 -4.72 -13.73
C SER A 914 3.29 -4.50 -12.32
N PHE A 915 2.86 -5.31 -11.33
CA PHE A 915 3.28 -5.22 -9.93
C PHE A 915 4.66 -5.83 -9.63
N GLY A 916 5.51 -6.08 -10.64
CA GLY A 916 6.83 -6.67 -10.42
C GLY A 916 6.77 -8.02 -9.71
N GLY A 917 5.70 -8.78 -9.94
CA GLY A 917 5.47 -10.12 -9.42
C GLY A 917 5.21 -10.22 -7.93
N LEU A 918 4.97 -9.09 -7.25
CA LEU A 918 4.62 -9.04 -5.83
C LEU A 918 3.29 -9.73 -5.53
N ASP A 919 2.94 -9.81 -4.24
CA ASP A 919 1.77 -10.53 -3.79
C ASP A 919 0.63 -9.57 -3.31
N MET A 920 0.15 -8.66 -4.21
CA MET A 920 -0.66 -7.42 -3.95
C MET A 920 -2.00 -7.20 -4.76
N GLU A 921 -3.13 -7.84 -4.40
CA GLU A 921 -4.53 -7.67 -4.95
C GLU A 921 -4.81 -7.99 -6.47
N ASN A 922 -5.65 -9.02 -6.81
CA ASN A 922 -5.84 -9.71 -8.12
C ASN A 922 -4.62 -9.69 -9.07
N SER A 923 -3.73 -10.69 -8.98
CA SER A 923 -2.75 -10.96 -10.03
C SER A 923 -2.02 -12.26 -9.78
N PHE A 924 -1.80 -13.05 -10.83
CA PHE A 924 -1.11 -14.33 -10.74
C PHE A 924 -0.11 -14.42 -11.88
N GLU A 925 0.94 -15.20 -11.73
CA GLU A 925 1.84 -15.41 -12.86
C GLU A 925 1.08 -15.99 -14.07
N PRO A 926 1.38 -15.55 -15.31
CA PRO A 926 0.77 -16.13 -16.51
C PRO A 926 0.92 -17.65 -16.54
N GLU A 927 -0.17 -18.35 -16.88
CA GLU A 927 -0.30 -19.83 -16.90
C GLU A 927 0.88 -20.55 -17.57
N LYS A 928 1.51 -19.92 -18.56
CA LYS A 928 2.64 -20.44 -19.31
C LYS A 928 3.88 -19.61 -19.00
N THR A 929 5.01 -20.26 -18.77
CA THR A 929 6.31 -19.56 -18.70
C THR A 929 6.78 -19.20 -20.10
N SER A 930 6.84 -20.20 -20.98
CA SER A 930 7.35 -20.12 -22.36
C SER A 930 6.21 -20.07 -23.39
N VAL A 931 6.39 -19.33 -24.48
CA VAL A 931 5.37 -19.14 -25.53
C VAL A 931 6.01 -18.97 -26.90
N ALA A 932 5.25 -19.27 -27.95
CA ALA A 932 5.63 -19.04 -29.34
C ALA A 932 4.54 -18.24 -30.06
N TYR A 933 5.00 -17.35 -30.94
CA TYR A 933 4.21 -16.50 -31.83
C TYR A 933 4.71 -16.74 -33.27
N PRO A 934 4.28 -17.84 -33.93
CA PRO A 934 4.85 -18.27 -35.22
C PRO A 934 4.62 -17.30 -36.38
N GLU A 935 3.50 -16.58 -36.44
CA GLU A 935 3.26 -15.57 -37.49
C GLU A 935 4.24 -14.38 -37.35
N SER A 936 4.51 -13.98 -36.10
CA SER A 936 5.46 -12.95 -35.72
C SER A 936 6.91 -13.43 -35.93
N GLY A 937 7.15 -14.72 -35.73
CA GLY A 937 8.48 -15.32 -35.66
C GLY A 937 9.14 -15.16 -34.28
N ILE A 938 8.36 -14.81 -33.24
CA ILE A 938 8.85 -14.55 -31.88
C ILE A 938 8.69 -15.79 -31.00
N TYR A 939 9.76 -16.18 -30.30
CA TYR A 939 9.79 -17.33 -29.40
C TYR A 939 10.38 -16.91 -28.06
N VAL A 940 9.71 -17.27 -26.98
CA VAL A 940 10.08 -16.94 -25.60
C VAL A 940 10.29 -18.23 -24.82
N MET A 941 11.52 -18.45 -24.35
CA MET A 941 11.86 -19.49 -23.38
C MET A 941 12.05 -18.85 -22.01
N ARG A 942 11.29 -19.27 -20.99
CA ARG A 942 11.32 -18.70 -19.63
C ARG A 942 11.19 -19.81 -18.58
N ASN A 943 11.98 -19.76 -17.51
CA ASN A 943 11.95 -20.80 -16.47
C ASN A 943 10.78 -20.64 -15.49
N SER A 944 10.58 -19.43 -14.98
CA SER A 944 9.54 -19.06 -14.03
C SER A 944 9.13 -17.61 -14.24
N TRP A 945 8.03 -17.18 -13.61
CA TRP A 945 7.62 -15.78 -13.58
C TRP A 945 8.13 -15.02 -12.34
N ASP A 946 9.11 -15.55 -11.59
CA ASP A 946 9.65 -14.88 -10.39
C ASP A 946 10.50 -13.64 -10.73
N ILE A 947 9.80 -12.54 -10.97
CA ILE A 947 10.30 -11.20 -11.31
C ILE A 947 10.46 -10.27 -10.10
N ARG A 948 10.26 -10.81 -8.87
CA ARG A 948 10.27 -10.05 -7.62
C ARG A 948 11.68 -9.54 -7.31
N ASP A 949 11.84 -8.25 -6.99
CA ASP A 949 13.15 -7.65 -6.70
C ASP A 949 13.65 -7.97 -5.27
N ARG A 950 13.76 -9.27 -4.97
CA ARG A 950 14.13 -9.83 -3.65
C ARG A 950 15.63 -9.66 -3.32
N ALA A 951 16.24 -8.56 -3.74
CA ALA A 951 17.67 -8.27 -3.57
C ALA A 951 18.11 -8.19 -2.09
N LYS A 952 17.19 -7.87 -1.18
CA LYS A 952 17.46 -7.57 0.25
C LYS A 952 17.68 -8.81 1.13
N TYR A 953 17.11 -9.97 0.80
CA TYR A 953 16.98 -11.13 1.73
C TYR A 953 17.77 -12.39 1.35
N GLY A 954 18.75 -12.30 0.44
CA GLY A 954 19.79 -13.34 0.29
C GLY A 954 19.31 -14.72 -0.18
N LEU A 955 18.18 -14.81 -0.90
CA LEU A 955 17.74 -16.05 -1.56
C LEU A 955 18.81 -16.60 -2.50
N LYS A 956 18.85 -17.92 -2.63
CA LYS A 956 19.72 -18.65 -3.55
C LYS A 956 19.46 -18.22 -5.00
N ASP A 957 20.53 -18.07 -5.80
CA ASP A 957 20.44 -17.75 -7.23
C ASP A 957 19.73 -18.83 -8.08
N GLU A 958 19.63 -20.04 -7.54
CA GLU A 958 19.05 -21.24 -8.17
C GLU A 958 17.63 -20.99 -8.73
N THR A 959 16.77 -20.22 -8.04
CA THR A 959 15.34 -20.06 -8.41
C THR A 959 15.01 -18.82 -9.23
N ARG A 960 15.99 -17.96 -9.57
CA ARG A 960 15.73 -16.64 -10.18
C ARG A 960 15.30 -16.74 -11.65
N GLN A 961 14.45 -15.81 -12.10
CA GLN A 961 13.98 -15.78 -13.49
C GLN A 961 15.13 -15.63 -14.49
N ARG A 962 14.98 -16.39 -15.59
CA ARG A 962 15.77 -16.42 -16.81
C ARG A 962 14.79 -16.39 -17.98
N VAL A 963 15.01 -15.51 -18.96
CA VAL A 963 14.19 -15.40 -20.18
C VAL A 963 15.07 -15.19 -21.41
N MET A 964 14.77 -15.91 -22.48
CA MET A 964 15.39 -15.79 -23.80
C MET A 964 14.29 -15.49 -24.83
N VAL A 965 14.41 -14.35 -25.51
CA VAL A 965 13.47 -13.92 -26.56
C VAL A 965 14.21 -13.97 -27.90
N ILE A 966 13.59 -14.61 -28.89
CA ILE A 966 14.18 -14.92 -30.20
C ILE A 966 13.23 -14.46 -31.31
N ASN A 967 13.68 -13.60 -32.22
CA ASN A 967 13.08 -13.42 -33.53
C ASN A 967 13.80 -14.34 -34.53
N ALA A 968 13.11 -15.38 -34.99
CA ALA A 968 13.68 -16.37 -35.90
C ALA A 968 13.92 -15.84 -37.33
N LYS A 969 13.12 -14.86 -37.78
CA LYS A 969 13.20 -14.31 -39.16
C LYS A 969 14.53 -13.61 -39.40
N ASP A 970 15.00 -12.86 -38.40
CA ASP A 970 16.24 -12.08 -38.45
C ASP A 970 17.36 -12.67 -37.55
N PHE A 971 17.11 -13.80 -36.87
CA PHE A 971 17.98 -14.39 -35.83
C PHE A 971 18.40 -13.41 -34.71
N TYR A 972 17.55 -12.43 -34.38
CA TYR A 972 17.81 -11.52 -33.25
C TYR A 972 17.44 -12.24 -31.95
N VAL A 973 18.42 -12.45 -31.05
CA VAL A 973 18.21 -12.99 -29.71
C VAL A 973 18.54 -11.97 -28.61
N THR A 974 17.74 -11.92 -27.55
CA THR A 974 18.16 -11.36 -26.25
C THR A 974 18.02 -12.42 -25.16
N VAL A 975 18.96 -12.44 -24.22
CA VAL A 975 18.90 -13.25 -23.00
C VAL A 975 18.94 -12.32 -21.80
N SER A 976 18.05 -12.52 -20.84
CA SER A 976 17.87 -11.69 -19.64
C SER A 976 17.63 -12.55 -18.41
N GLY A 977 17.94 -12.01 -17.24
CA GLY A 977 17.83 -12.70 -15.95
C GLY A 977 18.55 -11.90 -14.86
N PHE A 978 18.32 -12.20 -13.58
CA PHE A 978 18.87 -11.41 -12.46
C PHE A 978 18.55 -9.89 -12.57
N ASN A 979 17.30 -9.57 -12.94
CA ASN A 979 16.77 -8.22 -13.14
C ASN A 979 17.61 -7.33 -14.08
N ARG A 980 18.21 -7.93 -15.12
CA ARG A 980 18.95 -7.22 -16.18
C ARG A 980 18.96 -8.00 -17.51
N VAL A 981 19.30 -7.31 -18.61
CA VAL A 981 19.70 -7.96 -19.87
C VAL A 981 21.13 -8.49 -19.73
N LEU A 982 21.36 -9.73 -20.17
CA LEU A 982 22.64 -10.45 -20.06
C LEU A 982 23.35 -10.54 -21.42
N ALA A 983 22.59 -10.80 -22.48
CA ALA A 983 23.10 -10.98 -23.84
C ALA A 983 22.17 -10.34 -24.89
N THR A 984 22.79 -9.83 -25.95
CA THR A 984 22.12 -9.35 -27.17
C THR A 984 22.90 -9.89 -28.36
N ILE A 985 22.29 -10.74 -29.17
CA ILE A 985 22.85 -11.30 -30.41
C ILE A 985 22.09 -10.67 -31.57
N PHE A 986 22.81 -9.88 -32.38
CA PHE A 986 22.23 -9.13 -33.48
C PHE A 986 22.13 -9.97 -34.77
N PRO A 987 21.24 -9.59 -35.71
CA PRO A 987 21.14 -10.23 -37.02
C PRO A 987 22.45 -10.23 -37.82
N GLU A 988 22.81 -11.39 -38.35
CA GLU A 988 23.66 -11.52 -39.54
C GLU A 988 22.79 -11.90 -40.76
N LYS A 989 23.39 -12.09 -41.94
CA LYS A 989 22.73 -12.28 -43.26
C LYS A 989 21.88 -13.57 -43.41
N TYR A 990 21.53 -14.26 -42.34
CA TYR A 990 20.93 -15.60 -42.36
C TYR A 990 19.48 -15.54 -41.89
N ARG A 991 18.54 -16.01 -42.72
CA ARG A 991 17.14 -16.21 -42.35
C ARG A 991 16.94 -17.64 -41.88
N TYR A 992 16.16 -17.82 -40.80
CA TYR A 992 15.83 -19.14 -40.29
C TYR A 992 14.33 -19.38 -40.31
N THR A 993 13.95 -20.56 -40.79
CA THR A 993 12.61 -21.11 -40.59
C THR A 993 12.57 -21.94 -39.31
N VAL A 994 11.45 -21.90 -38.59
CA VAL A 994 11.24 -22.76 -37.43
C VAL A 994 10.65 -24.08 -37.90
N SER A 995 11.40 -25.16 -37.72
CA SER A 995 11.01 -26.52 -38.10
C SER A 995 10.43 -27.34 -36.95
N LYS A 996 10.69 -26.93 -35.70
CA LYS A 996 10.03 -27.45 -34.50
C LYS A 996 10.05 -26.39 -33.40
N TRP A 997 8.95 -26.29 -32.66
CA TRP A 997 8.89 -25.73 -31.31
C TRP A 997 8.17 -26.73 -30.40
N SER A 998 8.66 -26.90 -29.18
CA SER A 998 7.94 -27.61 -28.12
C SER A 998 8.37 -27.09 -26.75
N SER A 999 7.42 -26.87 -25.85
CA SER A 999 7.63 -26.51 -24.45
C SER A 999 6.89 -27.52 -23.57
N ASN A 1000 7.49 -27.93 -22.46
CA ASN A 1000 6.87 -28.81 -21.46
C ASN A 1000 7.39 -28.50 -20.04
N ALA A 1001 7.08 -29.34 -19.06
CA ALA A 1001 7.52 -29.14 -17.68
C ALA A 1001 9.06 -29.22 -17.52
N THR A 1002 9.72 -30.10 -18.28
CA THR A 1002 11.16 -30.38 -18.18
C THR A 1002 12.03 -29.54 -19.11
N GLY A 1003 11.47 -28.73 -20.01
CA GLY A 1003 12.26 -27.85 -20.87
C GLY A 1003 11.56 -27.31 -22.11
N ASP A 1004 12.30 -26.50 -22.86
CA ASP A 1004 11.90 -25.98 -24.17
C ASP A 1004 12.85 -26.47 -25.27
N GLU A 1005 12.36 -26.63 -26.51
CA GLU A 1005 13.16 -26.95 -27.70
C GLU A 1005 12.68 -26.15 -28.91
N LEU A 1006 13.62 -25.52 -29.61
CA LEU A 1006 13.44 -24.77 -30.84
C LEU A 1006 14.45 -25.25 -31.90
N LEU A 1007 13.95 -25.81 -33.00
CA LEU A 1007 14.77 -26.31 -34.11
C LEU A 1007 14.66 -25.38 -35.32
N LEU A 1008 15.73 -24.63 -35.57
CA LEU A 1008 15.85 -23.64 -36.64
C LEU A 1008 16.56 -24.25 -37.86
N VAL A 1009 16.13 -23.87 -39.06
CA VAL A 1009 16.77 -24.25 -40.32
C VAL A 1009 17.10 -23.00 -41.13
N ASP A 1010 18.37 -22.83 -41.48
CA ASP A 1010 18.84 -21.77 -42.38
C ASP A 1010 18.22 -21.95 -43.77
N GLU A 1011 17.43 -20.97 -44.24
CA GLU A 1011 16.74 -21.02 -45.54
C GLU A 1011 17.69 -21.16 -46.74
N LYS A 1012 18.94 -20.69 -46.60
CA LYS A 1012 19.92 -20.60 -47.67
C LYS A 1012 20.89 -21.78 -47.67
N ASN A 1013 21.35 -22.18 -46.48
CA ASN A 1013 22.40 -23.20 -46.33
C ASN A 1013 21.86 -24.57 -45.87
N MET A 1014 20.56 -24.67 -45.54
CA MET A 1014 19.91 -25.86 -44.97
C MET A 1014 20.54 -26.36 -43.65
N GLU A 1015 21.37 -25.53 -43.00
CA GLU A 1015 21.95 -25.82 -41.69
C GLU A 1015 20.87 -25.91 -40.62
N LYS A 1016 20.95 -26.93 -39.77
CA LYS A 1016 20.07 -27.06 -38.60
C LYS A 1016 20.78 -26.55 -37.34
N ARG A 1017 20.13 -25.62 -36.63
CA ARG A 1017 20.51 -25.15 -35.29
C ARG A 1017 19.44 -25.60 -34.30
N GLU A 1018 19.86 -26.33 -33.27
CA GLU A 1018 18.99 -26.83 -32.20
C GLU A 1018 19.28 -26.00 -30.93
N ILE A 1019 18.27 -25.28 -30.44
CA ILE A 1019 18.31 -24.54 -29.18
C ILE A 1019 17.41 -25.28 -28.19
N ARG A 1020 17.96 -25.71 -27.06
CA ARG A 1020 17.20 -26.35 -25.98
C ARG A 1020 17.39 -25.63 -24.67
N PHE A 1021 16.34 -25.59 -23.85
CA PHE A 1021 16.39 -25.13 -22.48
C PHE A 1021 16.17 -26.34 -21.56
N GLU A 1022 17.24 -27.08 -21.29
CA GLU A 1022 17.19 -28.35 -20.55
C GLU A 1022 16.89 -28.07 -19.06
N ASN A 1023 15.98 -28.83 -18.47
CA ASN A 1023 15.49 -28.71 -17.08
C ASN A 1023 14.95 -27.31 -16.70
N LYS A 1024 14.73 -26.42 -17.67
CA LYS A 1024 14.51 -24.97 -17.47
C LYS A 1024 15.60 -24.27 -16.64
N GLU A 1025 16.82 -24.82 -16.61
CA GLU A 1025 17.95 -24.21 -15.90
C GLU A 1025 18.91 -23.47 -16.84
N TYR A 1026 19.28 -24.08 -17.97
CA TYR A 1026 20.32 -23.57 -18.86
C TYR A 1026 20.03 -23.88 -20.35
N TRP A 1027 20.47 -22.97 -21.22
CA TRP A 1027 20.31 -23.12 -22.67
C TRP A 1027 21.51 -23.82 -23.30
N ILE A 1028 21.25 -24.87 -24.09
CA ILE A 1028 22.22 -25.52 -24.97
C ILE A 1028 21.94 -25.07 -26.41
N VAL A 1029 22.98 -24.61 -27.12
CA VAL A 1029 22.92 -24.36 -28.56
C VAL A 1029 23.84 -25.35 -29.29
N LYS A 1030 23.26 -26.19 -30.15
CA LYS A 1030 23.98 -27.10 -31.04
C LYS A 1030 23.86 -26.62 -32.49
N SER A 1031 24.98 -26.60 -33.20
CA SER A 1031 25.03 -26.33 -34.63
C SER A 1031 26.00 -27.30 -35.30
N LYS A 1032 25.67 -27.79 -36.50
CA LYS A 1032 26.63 -28.53 -37.33
C LYS A 1032 27.76 -27.59 -37.82
N GLY A 1033 28.85 -28.17 -38.33
CA GLY A 1033 30.08 -27.45 -38.69
C GLY A 1033 31.21 -27.64 -37.67
N THR A 1034 32.45 -27.64 -38.14
CA THR A 1034 33.65 -27.80 -37.32
C THR A 1034 33.94 -26.56 -36.47
N LEU A 1035 34.89 -26.67 -35.54
CA LEU A 1035 35.24 -25.57 -34.63
C LEU A 1035 36.06 -24.47 -35.35
N GLU A 1036 36.79 -24.84 -36.40
CA GLU A 1036 37.64 -23.95 -37.20
C GLU A 1036 36.80 -23.10 -38.17
N GLU A 1037 35.85 -23.71 -38.88
CA GLU A 1037 34.88 -23.00 -39.75
C GLU A 1037 34.03 -21.97 -38.99
N LYS A 1038 33.85 -22.17 -37.67
CA LYS A 1038 33.05 -21.28 -36.81
C LYS A 1038 33.86 -20.10 -36.24
N ALA A 1039 35.19 -20.14 -36.30
CA ALA A 1039 36.03 -19.07 -35.76
C ALA A 1039 36.09 -17.83 -36.68
N GLU A 1040 35.84 -17.98 -37.99
CA GLU A 1040 35.74 -16.86 -38.93
C GLU A 1040 34.37 -16.15 -38.91
N ILE A 1041 33.38 -16.65 -38.16
CA ILE A 1041 32.02 -16.07 -38.11
C ILE A 1041 31.99 -14.84 -37.20
N TYR A 1042 32.43 -13.73 -37.77
CA TYR A 1042 32.34 -12.32 -37.34
C TYR A 1042 31.45 -12.02 -36.11
N LEU A 1043 32.09 -12.01 -34.93
CA LEU A 1043 31.61 -11.22 -33.79
C LEU A 1043 31.90 -9.72 -34.00
N ASN A 1044 31.27 -9.12 -35.01
CA ASN A 1044 31.58 -7.77 -35.50
C ASN A 1044 31.38 -6.68 -34.41
N GLY A 1045 32.49 -6.16 -33.88
CA GLY A 1045 32.52 -5.20 -32.75
C GLY A 1045 33.15 -5.75 -31.46
N LEU A 1046 33.42 -7.06 -31.40
CA LEU A 1046 34.19 -7.74 -30.37
C LEU A 1046 35.56 -8.09 -30.95
N GLU A 1047 36.60 -7.37 -30.52
CA GLU A 1047 37.97 -7.65 -30.95
C GLU A 1047 38.50 -8.86 -30.18
N ILE A 1048 38.67 -9.98 -30.88
CA ILE A 1048 39.20 -11.22 -30.29
C ILE A 1048 40.70 -11.06 -30.08
N VAL A 1049 41.07 -10.58 -28.90
CA VAL A 1049 42.47 -10.60 -28.45
C VAL A 1049 42.79 -12.03 -28.01
N GLN A 1050 43.40 -12.81 -28.90
CA GLN A 1050 44.06 -14.05 -28.53
C GLN A 1050 45.17 -13.72 -27.52
N THR A 1051 45.06 -14.21 -26.28
CA THR A 1051 46.09 -13.99 -25.26
C THR A 1051 47.34 -14.79 -25.62
N ASN A 1052 48.48 -14.10 -25.77
CA ASN A 1052 49.75 -14.69 -26.24
C ASN A 1052 50.41 -15.68 -25.25
N ASP A 1053 49.75 -16.00 -24.14
CA ASP A 1053 50.23 -16.91 -23.12
C ASP A 1053 50.12 -18.38 -23.58
N HIS A 1054 51.08 -18.78 -24.42
CA HIS A 1054 51.29 -20.17 -24.82
C HIS A 1054 51.57 -21.07 -23.60
N ILE A 1055 50.53 -21.71 -23.06
CA ILE A 1055 50.69 -22.95 -22.28
C ILE A 1055 51.21 -24.02 -23.25
N ARG A 1056 52.54 -24.20 -23.30
CA ARG A 1056 53.18 -25.27 -24.08
C ARG A 1056 52.66 -26.63 -23.60
N ALA A 1057 52.06 -27.39 -24.52
CA ALA A 1057 51.76 -28.80 -24.30
C ALA A 1057 52.94 -29.65 -24.80
N GLU A 1058 53.67 -30.29 -23.89
CA GLU A 1058 54.54 -31.40 -24.26
C GLU A 1058 53.69 -32.67 -24.45
N THR A 1059 53.75 -33.25 -25.64
CA THR A 1059 53.03 -34.47 -26.00
C THR A 1059 53.83 -35.71 -25.61
N ILE A 1060 53.60 -36.21 -24.39
CA ILE A 1060 53.93 -37.59 -24.05
C ILE A 1060 52.97 -38.50 -24.81
N ARG A 1061 53.48 -39.31 -25.74
CA ARG A 1061 52.73 -40.42 -26.34
C ARG A 1061 52.63 -41.55 -25.31
N THR A 1062 51.42 -41.84 -24.83
CA THR A 1062 51.12 -43.18 -24.31
C THR A 1062 50.99 -44.18 -25.48
N PRO A 1063 51.35 -45.46 -25.30
CA PRO A 1063 51.13 -46.52 -26.29
C PRO A 1063 49.63 -46.80 -26.53
N GLU A 1064 49.35 -47.56 -27.59
CA GLU A 1064 47.98 -47.81 -28.10
C GLU A 1064 47.14 -48.76 -27.22
N GLU A 1065 47.70 -49.30 -26.13
CA GLU A 1065 47.03 -50.26 -25.23
C GLU A 1065 46.03 -49.60 -24.24
N ASP A 1066 46.14 -48.29 -23.98
CA ASP A 1066 45.25 -47.54 -23.07
C ASP A 1066 43.82 -47.27 -23.64
N ILE A 1067 43.53 -47.72 -24.87
CA ILE A 1067 42.34 -47.28 -25.62
C ILE A 1067 41.06 -48.09 -25.28
N GLU A 1068 41.18 -49.34 -24.81
CA GLU A 1068 39.99 -50.21 -24.63
C GLU A 1068 39.24 -50.02 -23.29
N GLU A 1069 39.90 -49.55 -22.21
CA GLU A 1069 39.23 -49.32 -20.91
C GLU A 1069 38.55 -47.93 -20.77
N ASN A 1070 37.66 -47.61 -21.70
CA ASN A 1070 36.50 -46.73 -21.49
C ASN A 1070 36.75 -45.33 -20.88
N ARG A 1071 37.97 -44.79 -21.02
CA ARG A 1071 38.36 -43.46 -20.53
C ARG A 1071 38.63 -42.50 -21.68
N PHE A 1072 37.63 -41.67 -22.00
CA PHE A 1072 37.86 -40.41 -22.71
C PHE A 1072 38.57 -39.40 -21.78
N SER A 1073 39.81 -39.69 -21.37
CA SER A 1073 40.72 -38.70 -20.76
C SER A 1073 41.36 -37.79 -21.80
N GLY A 1074 40.60 -37.44 -22.85
CA GLY A 1074 40.97 -36.41 -23.79
C GLY A 1074 41.01 -35.07 -23.06
N ARG A 1075 42.19 -34.43 -22.99
CA ARG A 1075 42.30 -33.04 -22.57
C ARG A 1075 41.56 -32.17 -23.59
N VAL A 1076 40.30 -31.84 -23.31
CA VAL A 1076 39.54 -30.85 -24.09
C VAL A 1076 40.32 -29.54 -24.05
N GLN A 1077 40.84 -29.13 -25.20
CA GLN A 1077 41.67 -27.93 -25.30
C GLN A 1077 40.74 -26.71 -25.33
N ILE A 1078 40.52 -26.12 -24.15
CA ILE A 1078 39.65 -24.96 -23.98
C ILE A 1078 40.32 -23.74 -24.61
N ALA A 1079 39.83 -23.32 -25.78
CA ALA A 1079 40.15 -22.01 -26.33
C ALA A 1079 39.29 -20.94 -25.62
N SER A 1080 39.87 -20.32 -24.59
CA SER A 1080 39.22 -19.25 -23.81
C SER A 1080 39.22 -17.93 -24.60
N TYR A 1081 38.14 -17.63 -25.31
CA TYR A 1081 38.00 -16.36 -26.05
C TYR A 1081 37.46 -15.25 -25.14
N ALA A 1082 38.26 -14.19 -24.95
CA ALA A 1082 37.84 -12.97 -24.25
C ALA A 1082 37.15 -12.01 -25.23
N ALA A 1083 35.82 -11.93 -25.19
CA ALA A 1083 35.03 -11.06 -26.06
C ALA A 1083 34.72 -9.73 -25.36
N THR A 1084 35.33 -8.61 -25.82
CA THR A 1084 35.21 -7.29 -25.19
C THR A 1084 34.45 -6.29 -26.05
N ASN A 1085 33.27 -5.84 -25.61
CA ASN A 1085 32.36 -4.99 -26.38
C ASN A 1085 32.85 -3.53 -26.45
N LYS A 1086 33.27 -3.05 -27.64
CA LYS A 1086 33.80 -1.69 -27.82
C LYS A 1086 32.79 -0.55 -27.58
N VAL A 1087 31.49 -0.83 -27.51
CA VAL A 1087 30.43 0.18 -27.28
C VAL A 1087 29.94 0.21 -25.83
N SER A 1088 29.96 -0.93 -25.12
CA SER A 1088 29.46 -1.03 -23.72
C SER A 1088 30.52 -1.39 -22.67
N GLY A 1089 31.74 -1.73 -23.06
CA GLY A 1089 32.83 -2.12 -22.15
C GLY A 1089 32.70 -3.51 -21.52
N ASN A 1090 31.58 -4.21 -21.73
CA ASN A 1090 31.31 -5.52 -21.14
C ASN A 1090 32.17 -6.64 -21.74
N SER A 1091 32.50 -7.62 -20.91
CA SER A 1091 33.29 -8.80 -21.26
C SER A 1091 32.46 -10.08 -21.05
N ALA A 1092 32.47 -10.98 -22.04
CA ALA A 1092 31.81 -12.28 -21.96
C ALA A 1092 32.79 -13.44 -22.22
N ILE A 1093 32.49 -14.63 -21.66
CA ILE A 1093 33.24 -15.86 -21.91
C ILE A 1093 32.38 -16.81 -22.75
N LEU A 1094 32.88 -17.15 -23.93
CA LEU A 1094 32.40 -18.25 -24.76
C LEU A 1094 33.34 -19.45 -24.57
N THR A 1095 32.79 -20.64 -24.32
CA THR A 1095 33.56 -21.88 -24.27
C THR A 1095 32.89 -22.98 -25.09
N GLY A 1096 33.63 -23.55 -26.04
CA GLY A 1096 33.19 -24.71 -26.82
C GLY A 1096 33.68 -26.01 -26.21
N VAL A 1097 32.85 -27.06 -26.26
CA VAL A 1097 33.26 -28.45 -25.98
C VAL A 1097 32.77 -29.31 -27.15
N GLY A 1098 33.68 -29.62 -28.07
CA GLY A 1098 33.35 -30.31 -29.32
C GLY A 1098 32.35 -29.51 -30.16
N ALA A 1099 31.27 -30.15 -30.59
CA ALA A 1099 30.22 -29.53 -31.40
C ALA A 1099 29.17 -28.71 -30.58
N ILE A 1100 29.36 -28.55 -29.27
CA ILE A 1100 28.43 -27.86 -28.36
C ILE A 1100 29.08 -26.57 -27.84
N SER A 1101 28.39 -25.45 -28.00
CA SER A 1101 28.83 -24.16 -27.47
C SER A 1101 28.09 -23.83 -26.16
N TYR A 1102 28.85 -23.51 -25.12
CA TYR A 1102 28.33 -23.03 -23.84
C TYR A 1102 28.64 -21.53 -23.68
N VAL A 1103 27.64 -20.78 -23.21
CA VAL A 1103 27.78 -19.35 -22.93
C VAL A 1103 27.86 -19.17 -21.41
N ILE A 1104 28.97 -18.62 -20.91
CA ILE A 1104 29.21 -18.46 -19.47
C ILE A 1104 29.36 -16.97 -19.14
N TYR A 1105 28.36 -16.42 -18.46
CA TYR A 1105 28.39 -15.05 -17.95
C TYR A 1105 28.90 -15.01 -16.49
N PRO A 1106 30.07 -14.41 -16.21
CA PRO A 1106 30.50 -14.18 -14.84
C PRO A 1106 29.66 -13.07 -14.19
N TYR A 1107 29.34 -13.22 -12.89
CA TYR A 1107 28.63 -12.20 -12.12
C TYR A 1107 29.58 -11.03 -11.75
N CYS A 1108 29.85 -10.16 -12.73
CA CYS A 1108 30.48 -8.85 -12.54
C CYS A 1108 29.45 -7.76 -12.86
N ASP A 1109 29.47 -6.63 -12.12
CA ASP A 1109 28.58 -5.51 -12.43
C ASP A 1109 29.12 -4.74 -13.64
N SER A 1110 28.23 -4.36 -14.56
CA SER A 1110 28.50 -4.10 -15.99
C SER A 1110 29.29 -2.82 -16.32
N ASN A 1111 30.00 -2.24 -15.35
CA ASN A 1111 30.73 -0.98 -15.45
C ASN A 1111 32.17 -1.07 -14.90
N GLU A 1112 32.64 -2.25 -14.49
CA GLU A 1112 33.89 -2.46 -13.76
C GLU A 1112 34.88 -3.32 -14.58
N LYS A 1113 36.19 -3.00 -14.57
CA LYS A 1113 37.19 -3.80 -15.30
C LYS A 1113 37.57 -5.03 -14.46
N CYS A 1114 37.01 -6.18 -14.82
CA CYS A 1114 37.27 -7.46 -14.15
C CYS A 1114 38.51 -8.14 -14.78
N THR A 1115 39.46 -8.60 -13.95
CA THR A 1115 40.74 -9.20 -14.38
C THR A 1115 41.02 -10.49 -13.61
N TYR A 1116 41.34 -11.57 -14.32
CA TYR A 1116 41.45 -12.91 -13.74
C TYR A 1116 42.86 -13.17 -13.17
N GLU A 1117 42.99 -13.14 -11.85
CA GLU A 1117 44.19 -13.59 -11.11
C GLU A 1117 43.78 -14.73 -10.16
N LYS A 1118 44.59 -15.79 -10.07
CA LYS A 1118 44.37 -16.87 -9.10
C LYS A 1118 44.84 -16.42 -7.72
N ILE A 1119 43.90 -16.25 -6.79
CA ILE A 1119 44.23 -16.06 -5.36
C ILE A 1119 44.75 -17.40 -4.80
N VAL A 1120 45.91 -17.37 -4.14
CA VAL A 1120 46.57 -18.55 -3.55
C VAL A 1120 46.54 -18.52 -2.02
N ASP A 1121 46.11 -17.41 -1.39
CA ASP A 1121 46.05 -17.28 0.06
C ASP A 1121 44.71 -17.76 0.65
N GLU A 1122 44.71 -19.05 1.01
CA GLU A 1122 43.57 -19.78 1.61
C GLU A 1122 43.03 -19.18 2.92
N LYS A 1123 43.77 -18.27 3.59
CA LYS A 1123 43.43 -17.80 4.95
C LYS A 1123 42.40 -16.67 4.99
N SER A 1124 42.05 -16.08 3.85
CA SER A 1124 41.32 -14.82 3.79
C SER A 1124 39.78 -14.93 3.65
N PHE A 1125 39.25 -16.07 3.19
CA PHE A 1125 37.80 -16.25 2.97
C PHE A 1125 37.28 -17.64 3.40
N LYS A 1126 36.13 -17.66 4.09
CA LYS A 1126 35.38 -18.90 4.40
C LYS A 1126 34.62 -19.40 3.14
N GLN A 1127 35.34 -20.01 2.20
CA GLN A 1127 34.76 -20.55 0.96
C GLN A 1127 33.94 -21.83 1.17
N LYS A 1128 32.99 -22.09 0.27
CA LYS A 1128 32.58 -23.46 -0.07
C LYS A 1128 33.45 -23.97 -1.24
N PRO A 1129 33.67 -25.30 -1.41
CA PRO A 1129 34.54 -25.85 -2.47
C PRO A 1129 34.11 -25.59 -3.94
N THR A 1130 33.01 -24.86 -4.15
CA THR A 1130 32.41 -24.53 -5.44
C THR A 1130 32.71 -23.10 -5.91
N ASP A 1131 33.34 -22.27 -5.07
CA ASP A 1131 33.23 -20.82 -5.17
C ASP A 1131 34.51 -20.18 -5.73
N TYR A 1132 34.44 -19.68 -6.97
CA TYR A 1132 35.54 -18.94 -7.58
C TYR A 1132 35.52 -17.47 -7.17
N ILE A 1133 36.68 -16.81 -7.22
CA ILE A 1133 36.85 -15.40 -6.84
C ILE A 1133 37.71 -14.72 -7.92
N ILE A 1134 37.27 -13.56 -8.40
CA ILE A 1134 37.99 -12.73 -9.39
C ILE A 1134 38.41 -11.39 -8.80
N THR A 1135 39.54 -10.86 -9.27
CA THR A 1135 39.96 -9.48 -8.99
C THR A 1135 39.18 -8.51 -9.88
N VAL A 1136 38.53 -7.54 -9.28
CA VAL A 1136 37.79 -6.47 -9.98
C VAL A 1136 38.46 -5.15 -9.70
N ILE A 1137 38.76 -4.40 -10.78
CA ILE A 1137 39.39 -3.08 -10.73
C ILE A 1137 38.28 -2.04 -10.91
N GLY A 1138 37.67 -1.66 -9.79
CA GLY A 1138 36.68 -0.58 -9.74
C GLY A 1138 37.29 0.77 -9.38
N LYS A 1139 36.44 1.81 -9.30
CA LYS A 1139 36.88 3.18 -8.93
C LYS A 1139 37.51 3.28 -7.54
N ALA A 1140 37.26 2.31 -6.66
CA ALA A 1140 37.83 2.23 -5.31
C ALA A 1140 39.12 1.38 -5.21
N GLY A 1141 39.64 0.87 -6.33
CA GLY A 1141 40.83 0.01 -6.37
C GLY A 1141 40.54 -1.45 -6.73
N ARG A 1142 41.48 -2.35 -6.41
CA ARG A 1142 41.31 -3.80 -6.53
C ARG A 1142 40.50 -4.35 -5.35
N TYR A 1143 39.43 -5.09 -5.63
CA TYR A 1143 38.70 -5.89 -4.66
C TYR A 1143 38.24 -7.20 -5.31
N TYR A 1144 37.65 -8.10 -4.52
CA TYR A 1144 37.40 -9.47 -4.93
C TYR A 1144 35.89 -9.76 -4.98
N LYS A 1145 35.38 -10.26 -6.13
CA LYS A 1145 33.98 -10.70 -6.30
C LYS A 1145 33.91 -12.20 -6.55
N ARG A 1146 32.86 -12.86 -6.05
CA ARG A 1146 32.61 -14.30 -6.24
C ARG A 1146 32.05 -14.56 -7.64
N VAL A 1147 32.53 -15.60 -8.32
CA VAL A 1147 32.01 -16.09 -9.61
C VAL A 1147 31.41 -17.47 -9.42
N ILE A 1148 30.26 -17.68 -10.06
CA ILE A 1148 29.52 -18.93 -10.08
C ILE A 1148 29.33 -19.30 -11.57
N PRO A 1149 29.64 -20.53 -12.00
CA PRO A 1149 29.36 -20.99 -13.36
C PRO A 1149 27.85 -21.01 -13.65
N TYR A 1150 27.47 -20.71 -14.89
CA TYR A 1150 26.07 -20.55 -15.29
C TYR A 1150 25.30 -21.90 -15.44
N VAL A 1151 26.02 -23.02 -15.41
CA VAL A 1151 25.52 -24.39 -15.57
C VAL A 1151 26.00 -25.20 -14.35
N PRO A 1152 25.12 -25.87 -13.58
CA PRO A 1152 25.52 -26.54 -12.32
C PRO A 1152 26.59 -27.64 -12.48
N ASP A 1153 26.57 -28.36 -13.61
CA ASP A 1153 27.52 -29.45 -13.89
C ASP A 1153 28.87 -28.97 -14.43
N ILE A 1154 28.99 -27.69 -14.82
CA ILE A 1154 30.27 -27.05 -15.15
C ILE A 1154 30.96 -26.69 -13.84
N LYS A 1155 31.77 -27.61 -13.34
CA LYS A 1155 32.72 -27.36 -12.24
C LYS A 1155 34.04 -26.91 -12.85
N PHE A 1156 34.86 -26.17 -12.10
CA PHE A 1156 36.25 -25.89 -12.47
C PHE A 1156 37.17 -26.60 -11.47
N ASN A 1157 38.22 -27.25 -11.96
CA ASN A 1157 39.23 -27.89 -11.11
C ASN A 1157 40.28 -26.87 -10.59
N GLY A 1158 41.13 -27.28 -9.65
CA GLY A 1158 42.13 -26.41 -9.02
C GLY A 1158 43.20 -25.81 -9.95
N SER A 1159 43.25 -26.24 -11.22
CA SER A 1159 44.08 -25.65 -12.29
C SER A 1159 43.29 -24.76 -13.27
N GLY A 1160 42.00 -24.50 -13.00
CA GLY A 1160 41.14 -23.65 -13.84
C GLY A 1160 40.53 -24.34 -15.06
N GLY A 1161 40.78 -25.65 -15.25
CA GLY A 1161 40.15 -26.44 -16.30
C GLY A 1161 38.70 -26.77 -15.96
N VAL A 1162 37.80 -26.67 -16.95
CA VAL A 1162 36.41 -27.09 -16.80
C VAL A 1162 36.33 -28.62 -16.66
N VAL A 1163 35.53 -29.07 -15.70
CA VAL A 1163 35.11 -30.45 -15.49
C VAL A 1163 33.59 -30.46 -15.62
N ILE A 1164 33.09 -31.02 -16.74
CA ILE A 1164 31.66 -31.25 -16.94
C ILE A 1164 31.35 -32.64 -16.40
N ASN A 1165 30.46 -32.75 -15.41
CA ASN A 1165 29.87 -34.04 -15.05
C ASN A 1165 28.91 -34.50 -16.15
N LYS A 1166 28.89 -35.81 -16.40
CA LYS A 1166 28.32 -36.44 -17.61
C LYS A 1166 26.83 -36.74 -17.51
#